data_AF-A0A522WE48-F1
#
_entry.id   AF-A0A522WE48-F1
#
_cell.length_a   1.000
_cell.length_b   1.000
_cell.length_c   1.000
_cell.angle_alpha   90.00
_cell.angle_beta   90.00
_cell.angle_gamma   90.00
#
_symmetry.space_group_name_H-M   'P 1'
#
loop_
_entity.id
_entity.type
_entity.pdbx_description
1 polymer ?
#
loop_
_entity_poly.entity_id
_entity_poly.type
_entity_poly.pdbx_seq_one_letter_code
_entity_poly.pdbx_strand_id
1 'polypeptide(L)'
;MGIAGIIVGVFLALSISISWIAGDKEKAKLEKQIVSEKSVQTSLDRDLAGVRRKSAADAERISELTEKLQTETSERQRLEREIEFEQRQKRIAEEQNISPDIEKIRQRIKDEIETKSKEDIEKLEAKLNASESARKKAEEAWAQSELKAGKARELEEQLRKETAARQTAEESVKKYMAEIAELSEKARAKEAEFEQIQKKSAVEQNISPDIEKMRQRLKDEIEAKSKEDIEKLEAKLNTSESSRKKAEEAWAQSELKAGRAKELEEQLMKEIAARQAAEESVKKYITELSGLNEKIRSGGIQFDADALQAKLTDAKTTVTASQSSGLINQDISKELLASIKAAEDILDQARLHKVAATEVAAKSGKESAVQIKEAPADEHAEEIKQRLTSLENRLTTLKVDRKVIDERLNEAMTAVAKMEESSQKIESALKTAPDKNADAAADLEALRLAREDMKSAMEKVKSAIQSSMEAETKMVLAEASQTTDVMGKMFSDPQLRAQALALSKTTKDKSMMNSEELKEENINALNRKIAELNLLAKTALKESGVSHETTEKVSDALSKTPFGIYIVKKGDTLSGIAAKKEIYGKASMWPLLYKYNFLYIGSPDHIEPDATILIRRDASAKEIKDARRKTKKRGLWKGEKKHIKDWILDWLK
;
A
#
# COMPACT_ATOMS: atom_id res chain seq x y z
N MET A 1 49.69 40.87 -36.35
CA MET A 1 48.44 40.29 -35.82
C MET A 1 47.84 39.16 -36.70
N GLY A 2 48.26 38.96 -37.96
CA GLY A 2 47.62 37.96 -38.84
C GLY A 2 47.82 36.47 -38.49
N ILE A 3 48.88 36.09 -37.77
CA ILE A 3 49.17 34.68 -37.48
C ILE A 3 48.36 34.15 -36.29
N ALA A 4 48.04 35.00 -35.31
CA ALA A 4 47.25 34.61 -34.14
C ALA A 4 45.80 34.28 -34.49
N GLY A 5 45.18 35.02 -35.43
CA GLY A 5 43.82 34.75 -35.89
C GLY A 5 43.68 33.42 -36.65
N ILE A 6 44.70 33.02 -37.41
CA ILE A 6 44.70 31.74 -38.15
C ILE A 6 44.78 30.55 -37.19
N ILE A 7 45.60 30.65 -36.12
CA ILE A 7 45.74 29.57 -35.13
C ILE A 7 44.44 29.36 -34.35
N VAL A 8 43.75 30.44 -33.96
CA VAL A 8 42.45 30.35 -33.27
C VAL A 8 41.36 29.77 -34.19
N GLY A 9 41.33 30.17 -35.46
CA GLY A 9 40.38 29.63 -36.44
C GLY A 9 40.56 28.13 -36.71
N VAL A 10 41.80 27.64 -36.78
CA VAL A 10 42.08 26.21 -36.97
C VAL A 10 41.69 25.40 -35.72
N PHE A 11 41.93 25.93 -34.51
CA PHE A 11 41.53 25.24 -33.27
C PHE A 11 40.02 25.13 -33.08
N LEU A 12 39.27 26.17 -33.48
CA LEU A 12 37.81 26.15 -33.49
C LEU A 12 37.26 25.17 -34.53
N ALA A 13 37.80 25.16 -35.74
CA ALA A 13 37.37 24.22 -36.78
C ALA A 13 37.68 22.75 -36.41
N LEU A 14 38.82 22.50 -35.76
CA LEU A 14 39.16 21.15 -35.25
C LEU A 14 38.23 20.72 -34.12
N SER A 15 37.91 21.62 -33.19
CA SER A 15 37.01 21.32 -32.05
C SER A 15 35.57 21.04 -32.53
N ILE A 16 35.10 21.75 -33.56
CA ILE A 16 33.80 21.50 -34.19
C ILE A 16 33.76 20.14 -34.90
N SER A 17 34.84 19.76 -35.59
CA SER A 17 34.92 18.47 -36.29
C SER A 17 34.94 17.28 -35.31
N ILE A 18 35.62 17.43 -34.16
CA ILE A 18 35.63 16.41 -33.10
C ILE A 18 34.25 16.29 -32.45
N SER A 19 33.51 17.40 -32.27
CA SER A 19 32.16 17.39 -31.70
C SER A 19 31.13 16.69 -32.60
N TRP A 20 31.27 16.77 -33.93
CA TRP A 20 30.38 16.09 -34.88
C TRP A 20 30.60 14.56 -34.89
N ILE A 21 31.86 14.13 -34.85
CA ILE A 21 32.24 12.70 -34.79
C ILE A 21 31.84 12.06 -33.45
N ALA A 22 31.86 12.80 -32.36
CA ALA A 22 31.39 12.32 -31.05
C ALA A 22 29.86 12.15 -31.01
N GLY A 23 29.10 13.05 -31.65
CA GLY A 23 27.64 13.00 -31.71
C GLY A 23 27.09 11.77 -32.43
N ASP A 24 27.73 11.32 -33.52
CA ASP A 24 27.29 10.14 -34.27
C ASP A 24 27.50 8.83 -33.49
N LYS A 25 28.56 8.73 -32.68
CA LYS A 25 28.78 7.58 -31.80
C LYS A 25 27.78 7.54 -30.65
N GLU A 26 27.45 8.68 -30.05
CA GLU A 26 26.40 8.76 -29.02
C GLU A 26 25.03 8.42 -29.59
N LYS A 27 24.70 8.92 -30.78
CA LYS A 27 23.45 8.59 -31.48
C LYS A 27 23.34 7.08 -31.76
N ALA A 28 24.41 6.44 -32.25
CA ALA A 28 24.42 4.99 -32.46
C ALA A 28 24.30 4.19 -31.15
N LYS A 29 24.83 4.70 -30.03
CA LYS A 29 24.67 4.10 -28.69
C LYS A 29 23.22 4.22 -28.21
N LEU A 30 22.58 5.38 -28.40
CA LEU A 30 21.17 5.62 -28.07
C LEU A 30 20.23 4.79 -28.93
N GLU A 31 20.47 4.67 -30.24
CA GLU A 31 19.68 3.79 -31.12
C GLU A 31 19.74 2.33 -30.67
N LYS A 32 20.92 1.83 -30.26
CA LYS A 32 21.05 0.49 -29.68
C LYS A 32 20.31 0.34 -28.36
N GLN A 33 20.34 1.36 -27.48
CA GLN A 33 19.58 1.35 -26.22
C GLN A 33 18.06 1.34 -26.47
N ILE A 34 17.56 2.17 -27.39
CA ILE A 34 16.14 2.20 -27.79
C ILE A 34 15.70 0.85 -28.36
N VAL A 35 16.54 0.20 -29.18
CA VAL A 35 16.24 -1.14 -29.71
C VAL A 35 16.20 -2.17 -28.58
N SER A 36 17.13 -2.09 -27.62
CA SER A 36 17.14 -2.99 -26.45
C SER A 36 15.91 -2.79 -25.56
N GLU A 37 15.48 -1.56 -25.31
CA GLU A 37 14.29 -1.25 -24.50
C GLU A 37 13.01 -1.68 -25.20
N LYS A 38 12.88 -1.48 -26.53
CA LYS A 38 11.76 -2.03 -27.31
C LYS A 38 11.69 -3.56 -27.22
N SER A 39 12.83 -4.24 -27.15
CA SER A 39 12.86 -5.69 -26.96
C SER A 39 12.35 -6.11 -25.57
N VAL A 40 12.69 -5.33 -24.54
CA VAL A 40 12.18 -5.55 -23.16
C VAL A 40 10.68 -5.26 -23.10
N GLN A 41 10.21 -4.19 -23.73
CA GLN A 41 8.79 -3.84 -23.79
C GLN A 41 7.97 -4.93 -24.49
N THR A 42 8.45 -5.44 -25.63
CA THR A 42 7.78 -6.56 -26.33
C THR A 42 7.82 -7.87 -25.54
N SER A 43 8.86 -8.11 -24.73
CA SER A 43 8.87 -9.21 -23.76
C SER A 43 7.80 -9.02 -22.69
N LEU A 44 7.71 -7.83 -22.11
CA LEU A 44 6.75 -7.51 -21.05
C LEU A 44 5.31 -7.62 -21.53
N ASP A 45 5.02 -7.14 -22.74
CA ASP A 45 3.70 -7.25 -23.37
C ASP A 45 3.32 -8.71 -23.62
N ARG A 46 4.29 -9.56 -23.99
CA ARG A 46 4.09 -11.00 -24.17
C ARG A 46 3.78 -11.68 -22.84
N ASP A 47 4.51 -11.33 -21.78
CA ASP A 47 4.28 -11.87 -20.43
C ASP A 47 2.92 -11.42 -19.86
N LEU A 48 2.55 -10.15 -20.05
CA LEU A 48 1.24 -9.60 -19.71
C LEU A 48 0.11 -10.31 -20.45
N ALA A 49 0.29 -10.58 -21.76
CA ALA A 49 -0.67 -11.36 -22.53
C ALA A 49 -0.78 -12.80 -22.01
N GLY A 50 0.32 -13.41 -21.57
CA GLY A 50 0.34 -14.72 -20.93
C GLY A 50 -0.42 -14.75 -19.61
N VAL A 51 -0.23 -13.75 -18.75
CA VAL A 51 -0.96 -13.60 -17.47
C VAL A 51 -2.45 -13.41 -17.72
N ARG A 52 -2.84 -12.56 -18.69
CA ARG A 52 -4.25 -12.35 -19.06
C ARG A 52 -4.93 -13.64 -19.55
N ARG A 53 -4.23 -14.46 -20.35
CA ARG A 53 -4.77 -15.76 -20.80
C ARG A 53 -4.95 -16.72 -19.62
N LYS A 54 -3.99 -16.78 -18.69
CA LYS A 54 -4.11 -17.61 -17.48
C LYS A 54 -5.26 -17.15 -16.59
N SER A 55 -5.38 -15.85 -16.32
CA SER A 55 -6.47 -15.33 -15.49
C SER A 55 -7.85 -15.54 -16.15
N ALA A 56 -7.94 -15.45 -17.47
CA ALA A 56 -9.18 -15.77 -18.20
C ALA A 56 -9.55 -17.26 -18.08
N ALA A 57 -8.58 -18.17 -18.22
CA ALA A 57 -8.78 -19.60 -18.04
C ALA A 57 -9.18 -19.97 -16.59
N ASP A 58 -8.58 -19.29 -15.60
CA ASP A 58 -8.94 -19.48 -14.20
C ASP A 58 -10.35 -18.93 -13.89
N ALA A 59 -10.75 -17.81 -14.50
CA ALA A 59 -12.11 -17.28 -14.38
C ALA A 59 -13.16 -18.25 -14.97
N GLU A 60 -12.84 -18.89 -16.10
CA GLU A 60 -13.70 -19.91 -16.72
C GLU A 60 -13.85 -21.14 -15.81
N ARG A 61 -12.75 -21.62 -15.20
CA ARG A 61 -12.80 -22.69 -14.19
C ARG A 61 -13.62 -22.35 -12.96
N ILE A 62 -13.54 -21.11 -12.47
CA ILE A 62 -14.37 -20.65 -11.34
C ILE A 62 -15.85 -20.65 -11.73
N SER A 63 -16.17 -20.19 -12.94
CA SER A 63 -17.54 -20.24 -13.45
C SER A 63 -18.07 -21.68 -13.50
N GLU A 64 -17.28 -22.61 -14.03
CA GLU A 64 -17.63 -24.03 -14.10
C GLU A 64 -17.83 -24.67 -12.71
N LEU A 65 -16.97 -24.34 -11.73
CA LEU A 65 -17.12 -24.80 -10.35
C LEU A 65 -18.36 -24.21 -9.67
N THR A 66 -18.69 -22.94 -9.96
CA THR A 66 -19.87 -22.27 -9.41
C THR A 66 -21.15 -22.89 -9.95
N GLU A 67 -21.17 -23.24 -11.25
CA GLU A 67 -22.28 -23.94 -11.87
C GLU A 67 -22.47 -25.34 -11.27
N LYS A 68 -21.38 -26.10 -11.08
CA LYS A 68 -21.43 -27.43 -10.41
C LYS A 68 -21.97 -27.34 -8.97
N LEU A 69 -21.56 -26.34 -8.21
CA LEU A 69 -22.07 -26.09 -6.86
C LEU A 69 -23.58 -25.75 -6.88
N GLN A 70 -24.03 -24.96 -7.86
CA GLN A 70 -25.45 -24.66 -8.03
C GLN A 70 -26.27 -25.89 -8.42
N THR A 71 -25.74 -26.76 -9.29
CA THR A 71 -26.43 -28.02 -9.65
C THR A 71 -26.55 -28.94 -8.44
N GLU A 72 -25.47 -29.16 -7.67
CA GLU A 72 -25.52 -30.00 -6.47
C GLU A 72 -26.47 -29.46 -5.40
N THR A 73 -26.46 -28.14 -5.17
CA THR A 73 -27.39 -27.54 -4.20
C THR A 73 -28.85 -27.67 -4.64
N SER A 74 -29.13 -27.62 -5.95
CA SER A 74 -30.48 -27.87 -6.49
C SER A 74 -30.91 -29.33 -6.37
N GLU A 75 -30.00 -30.29 -6.57
CA GLU A 75 -30.24 -31.72 -6.36
C GLU A 75 -30.51 -32.02 -4.87
N ARG A 76 -29.77 -31.39 -3.97
CA ARG A 76 -30.02 -31.48 -2.52
C ARG A 76 -31.42 -30.98 -2.16
N GLN A 77 -31.84 -29.81 -2.66
CA GLN A 77 -33.18 -29.29 -2.44
C GLN A 77 -34.29 -30.19 -3.01
N ARG A 78 -33.98 -30.98 -4.04
CA ARG A 78 -34.89 -31.98 -4.60
C ARG A 78 -34.99 -33.19 -3.66
N LEU A 79 -33.87 -33.74 -3.21
CA LEU A 79 -33.82 -34.85 -2.26
C LEU A 79 -34.49 -34.49 -0.93
N GLU A 80 -34.30 -33.27 -0.44
CA GLU A 80 -34.91 -32.78 0.80
C GLU A 80 -36.45 -32.73 0.70
N ARG A 81 -36.98 -32.28 -0.45
CA ARG A 81 -38.43 -32.34 -0.75
C ARG A 81 -38.95 -33.77 -0.86
N GLU A 82 -38.16 -34.69 -1.39
CA GLU A 82 -38.52 -36.10 -1.51
C GLU A 82 -38.59 -36.78 -0.13
N ILE A 83 -37.65 -36.44 0.77
CA ILE A 83 -37.66 -36.85 2.18
C ILE A 83 -38.90 -36.29 2.90
N GLU A 84 -39.24 -35.01 2.71
CA GLU A 84 -40.46 -34.43 3.30
C GLU A 84 -41.73 -35.10 2.80
N PHE A 85 -41.78 -35.44 1.50
CA PHE A 85 -42.90 -36.17 0.91
C PHE A 85 -43.04 -37.57 1.50
N GLU A 86 -41.94 -38.31 1.65
CA GLU A 86 -41.95 -39.61 2.33
C GLU A 86 -42.37 -39.50 3.80
N GLN A 87 -41.92 -38.47 4.53
CA GLN A 87 -42.38 -38.24 5.91
C GLN A 87 -43.88 -37.95 5.99
N ARG A 88 -44.46 -37.35 4.95
CA ARG A 88 -45.91 -37.12 4.86
C ARG A 88 -46.67 -38.42 4.57
N GLN A 89 -46.16 -39.24 3.64
CA GLN A 89 -46.67 -40.60 3.39
C GLN A 89 -46.61 -41.45 4.66
N LYS A 90 -45.54 -41.30 5.45
CA LYS A 90 -45.36 -41.97 6.74
C LYS A 90 -46.45 -41.63 7.75
N ARG A 91 -46.81 -40.35 7.91
CA ARG A 91 -47.92 -39.95 8.80
C ARG A 91 -49.24 -40.64 8.43
N ILE A 92 -49.48 -40.83 7.13
CA ILE A 92 -50.66 -41.54 6.61
C ILE A 92 -50.56 -43.06 6.85
N ALA A 93 -49.36 -43.65 6.78
CA ALA A 93 -49.15 -45.08 7.02
C ALA A 93 -49.10 -45.44 8.52
N GLU A 94 -48.61 -44.56 9.39
CA GLU A 94 -48.68 -44.70 10.85
C GLU A 94 -50.14 -44.64 11.34
N GLU A 95 -50.98 -43.82 10.71
CA GLU A 95 -52.44 -43.89 10.88
C GLU A 95 -53.01 -45.28 10.50
N GLN A 96 -52.28 -46.12 9.77
CA GLN A 96 -52.67 -47.48 9.34
C GLN A 96 -51.96 -48.63 10.07
N ASN A 97 -51.07 -48.36 11.04
CA ASN A 97 -50.51 -49.34 12.00
C ASN A 97 -49.78 -50.57 11.39
N ILE A 98 -48.75 -50.34 10.55
CA ILE A 98 -47.87 -51.38 9.98
C ILE A 98 -46.42 -51.17 10.47
N SER A 99 -45.74 -52.21 10.99
CA SER A 99 -44.40 -52.14 11.60
C SER A 99 -43.69 -53.53 11.60
N PRO A 100 -42.35 -53.68 11.81
CA PRO A 100 -41.18 -52.94 11.28
C PRO A 100 -39.95 -53.81 10.87
N ASP A 101 -39.19 -53.36 9.87
CA ASP A 101 -37.71 -53.57 9.74
C ASP A 101 -37.04 -52.52 8.80
N ILE A 102 -37.86 -51.68 8.14
CA ILE A 102 -37.43 -50.70 7.14
C ILE A 102 -36.70 -49.49 7.76
N GLU A 103 -36.99 -49.14 9.02
CA GLU A 103 -36.46 -47.93 9.68
C GLU A 103 -34.92 -47.96 9.81
N LYS A 104 -34.35 -49.15 10.05
CA LYS A 104 -32.90 -49.33 10.26
C LYS A 104 -32.10 -49.19 8.96
N ILE A 105 -32.67 -49.68 7.86
CA ILE A 105 -32.07 -49.55 6.52
C ILE A 105 -32.14 -48.08 6.07
N ARG A 106 -33.25 -47.38 6.35
CA ARG A 106 -33.41 -45.95 6.05
C ARG A 106 -32.41 -45.07 6.79
N GLN A 107 -32.20 -45.31 8.09
CA GLN A 107 -31.22 -44.53 8.85
C GLN A 107 -29.82 -44.68 8.27
N ARG A 108 -29.44 -45.91 7.87
CA ARG A 108 -28.16 -46.17 7.19
C ARG A 108 -28.01 -45.41 5.88
N ILE A 109 -29.04 -45.39 5.04
CA ILE A 109 -29.01 -44.68 3.75
C ILE A 109 -28.90 -43.17 3.99
N LYS A 110 -29.61 -42.63 4.99
CA LYS A 110 -29.56 -41.21 5.33
C LYS A 110 -28.15 -40.80 5.80
N ASP A 111 -27.56 -41.58 6.68
CA ASP A 111 -26.21 -41.30 7.20
C ASP A 111 -25.15 -41.40 6.07
N GLU A 112 -25.31 -42.33 5.13
CA GLU A 112 -24.40 -42.50 3.98
C GLU A 112 -24.53 -41.35 2.96
N ILE A 113 -25.75 -40.85 2.70
CA ILE A 113 -25.95 -39.66 1.85
C ILE A 113 -25.38 -38.41 2.53
N GLU A 114 -25.61 -38.25 3.83
CA GLU A 114 -25.14 -37.08 4.56
C GLU A 114 -23.61 -37.02 4.63
N THR A 115 -22.95 -38.16 4.85
CA THR A 115 -21.48 -38.26 4.82
C THR A 115 -20.90 -37.99 3.44
N LYS A 116 -21.43 -38.60 2.38
CA LYS A 116 -20.98 -38.31 1.00
C LYS A 116 -21.16 -36.84 0.63
N SER A 117 -22.32 -36.25 0.95
CA SER A 117 -22.57 -34.83 0.67
C SER A 117 -21.61 -33.89 1.42
N LYS A 118 -21.25 -34.22 2.66
CA LYS A 118 -20.28 -33.45 3.45
C LYS A 118 -18.88 -33.52 2.82
N GLU A 119 -18.43 -34.70 2.42
CA GLU A 119 -17.13 -34.88 1.76
C GLU A 119 -17.04 -34.12 0.42
N ASP A 120 -18.11 -34.13 -0.38
CA ASP A 120 -18.12 -33.44 -1.68
C ASP A 120 -18.15 -31.91 -1.51
N ILE A 121 -18.90 -31.39 -0.53
CA ILE A 121 -18.86 -29.97 -0.14
C ILE A 121 -17.46 -29.56 0.30
N GLU A 122 -16.82 -30.34 1.19
CA GLU A 122 -15.48 -30.03 1.68
C GLU A 122 -14.44 -30.02 0.55
N LYS A 123 -14.54 -30.95 -0.41
CA LYS A 123 -13.69 -30.96 -1.61
C LYS A 123 -13.93 -29.75 -2.51
N LEU A 124 -15.18 -29.31 -2.68
CA LEU A 124 -15.51 -28.13 -3.49
C LEU A 124 -15.06 -26.83 -2.83
N GLU A 125 -15.25 -26.69 -1.52
CA GLU A 125 -14.75 -25.54 -0.74
C GLU A 125 -13.22 -25.46 -0.78
N ALA A 126 -12.53 -26.59 -0.66
CA ALA A 126 -11.07 -26.63 -0.80
C ALA A 126 -10.60 -26.18 -2.20
N LYS A 127 -11.28 -26.62 -3.27
CA LYS A 127 -10.98 -26.18 -4.64
C LYS A 127 -11.27 -24.70 -4.86
N LEU A 128 -12.37 -24.20 -4.31
CA LEU A 128 -12.75 -22.78 -4.40
C LEU A 128 -11.71 -21.91 -3.69
N ASN A 129 -11.33 -22.24 -2.46
CA ASN A 129 -10.30 -21.54 -1.69
C ASN A 129 -8.94 -21.56 -2.39
N ALA A 130 -8.55 -22.69 -2.99
CA ALA A 130 -7.32 -22.79 -3.77
C ALA A 130 -7.36 -21.86 -5.00
N SER A 131 -8.50 -21.81 -5.71
CA SER A 131 -8.70 -20.94 -6.88
C SER A 131 -8.69 -19.45 -6.50
N GLU A 132 -9.36 -19.06 -5.43
CA GLU A 132 -9.33 -17.67 -4.92
C GLU A 132 -7.93 -17.24 -4.51
N SER A 133 -7.17 -18.12 -3.85
CA SER A 133 -5.78 -17.83 -3.48
C SER A 133 -4.87 -17.64 -4.70
N ALA A 134 -5.09 -18.41 -5.77
CA ALA A 134 -4.37 -18.28 -7.03
C ALA A 134 -4.72 -16.97 -7.75
N ARG A 135 -6.00 -16.60 -7.77
CA ARG A 135 -6.48 -15.33 -8.31
C ARG A 135 -5.84 -14.14 -7.58
N LYS A 136 -5.82 -14.17 -6.25
CA LYS A 136 -5.21 -13.09 -5.45
C LYS A 136 -3.72 -12.91 -5.77
N LYS A 137 -2.97 -14.01 -5.89
CA LYS A 137 -1.56 -13.95 -6.31
C LYS A 137 -1.38 -13.39 -7.73
N ALA A 138 -2.29 -13.71 -8.64
CA ALA A 138 -2.27 -13.17 -10.00
C ALA A 138 -2.58 -11.66 -10.02
N GLU A 139 -3.56 -11.19 -9.23
CA GLU A 139 -3.87 -9.76 -9.07
C GLU A 139 -2.69 -9.00 -8.46
N GLU A 140 -2.04 -9.53 -7.43
CA GLU A 140 -0.83 -8.93 -6.82
C GLU A 140 0.34 -8.85 -7.82
N ALA A 141 0.59 -9.91 -8.59
CA ALA A 141 1.63 -9.91 -9.63
C ALA A 141 1.34 -8.90 -10.74
N TRP A 142 0.07 -8.78 -11.15
CA TRP A 142 -0.35 -7.79 -12.14
C TRP A 142 -0.16 -6.36 -11.63
N ALA A 143 -0.59 -6.05 -10.41
CA ALA A 143 -0.40 -4.73 -9.80
C ALA A 143 1.10 -4.34 -9.68
N GLN A 144 1.96 -5.30 -9.32
CA GLN A 144 3.41 -5.07 -9.32
C GLN A 144 3.96 -4.79 -10.72
N SER A 145 3.47 -5.48 -11.76
CA SER A 145 3.87 -5.21 -13.14
C SER A 145 3.44 -3.83 -13.62
N GLU A 146 2.25 -3.37 -13.22
CA GLU A 146 1.71 -2.08 -13.61
C GLU A 146 2.46 -0.93 -12.92
N LEU A 147 2.84 -1.10 -11.64
CA LEU A 147 3.70 -0.17 -10.93
C LEU A 147 5.08 -0.03 -11.60
N LYS A 148 5.68 -1.15 -12.04
CA LYS A 148 6.96 -1.12 -12.78
C LYS A 148 6.81 -0.41 -14.12
N ALA A 149 5.74 -0.69 -14.87
CA ALA A 149 5.45 0.00 -16.13
C ALA A 149 5.21 1.50 -15.94
N GLY A 150 4.56 1.91 -14.84
CA GLY A 150 4.36 3.32 -14.48
C GLY A 150 5.68 4.06 -14.26
N LYS A 151 6.60 3.47 -13.47
CA LYS A 151 7.95 4.02 -13.24
C LYS A 151 8.77 4.13 -14.54
N ALA A 152 8.65 3.15 -15.43
CA ALA A 152 9.33 3.19 -16.73
C ALA A 152 8.83 4.36 -17.59
N ARG A 153 7.51 4.59 -17.65
CA ARG A 153 6.92 5.73 -18.39
C ARG A 153 7.33 7.08 -17.82
N GLU A 154 7.41 7.20 -16.49
CA GLU A 154 7.88 8.44 -15.84
C GLU A 154 9.34 8.75 -16.21
N LEU A 155 10.19 7.72 -16.25
CA LEU A 155 11.60 7.86 -16.63
C LEU A 155 11.75 8.20 -18.12
N GLU A 156 10.95 7.60 -19.00
CA GLU A 156 10.88 7.98 -20.42
C GLU A 156 10.45 9.43 -20.63
N GLU A 157 9.47 9.92 -19.86
CA GLU A 157 9.01 11.30 -19.93
C GLU A 157 10.09 12.29 -19.45
N GLN A 158 10.83 11.95 -18.39
CA GLN A 158 11.98 12.73 -17.94
C GLN A 158 13.07 12.81 -19.01
N LEU A 159 13.43 11.67 -19.61
CA LEU A 159 14.41 11.62 -20.69
C LEU A 159 13.97 12.46 -21.91
N ARG A 160 12.67 12.44 -22.23
CA ARG A 160 12.10 13.25 -23.31
C ARG A 160 12.16 14.75 -23.01
N LYS A 161 11.93 15.17 -21.75
CA LYS A 161 12.07 16.57 -21.32
C LYS A 161 13.53 17.04 -21.38
N GLU A 162 14.47 16.22 -20.92
CA GLU A 162 15.90 16.53 -20.97
C GLU A 162 16.42 16.64 -22.40
N THR A 163 16.02 15.72 -23.29
CA THR A 163 16.41 15.77 -24.71
C THR A 163 15.82 16.97 -25.44
N ALA A 164 14.57 17.35 -25.16
CA ALA A 164 13.97 18.58 -25.68
C ALA A 164 14.72 19.82 -25.18
N ALA A 165 15.07 19.88 -23.90
CA ALA A 165 15.87 20.99 -23.35
C ALA A 165 17.24 21.09 -24.03
N ARG A 166 17.91 19.96 -24.27
CA ARG A 166 19.19 19.92 -25.02
C ARG A 166 19.03 20.45 -26.45
N GLN A 167 17.98 20.04 -27.17
CA GLN A 167 17.71 20.54 -28.52
C GLN A 167 17.49 22.06 -28.54
N THR A 168 16.71 22.59 -27.60
CA THR A 168 16.50 24.05 -27.51
C THR A 168 17.80 24.80 -27.17
N ALA A 169 18.67 24.22 -26.35
CA ALA A 169 19.99 24.79 -26.05
C ALA A 169 20.89 24.78 -27.29
N GLU A 170 20.95 23.67 -28.03
CA GLU A 170 21.72 23.56 -29.28
C GLU A 170 21.24 24.55 -30.35
N GLU A 171 19.92 24.75 -30.49
CA GLU A 171 19.35 25.76 -31.39
C GLU A 171 19.74 27.18 -30.98
N SER A 172 19.72 27.48 -29.68
CA SER A 172 20.15 28.80 -29.18
C SER A 172 21.63 29.07 -29.48
N VAL A 173 22.50 28.07 -29.30
CA VAL A 173 23.93 28.17 -29.62
C VAL A 173 24.14 28.38 -31.13
N LYS A 174 23.42 27.65 -31.99
CA LYS A 174 23.48 27.86 -33.45
C LYS A 174 23.06 29.27 -33.84
N LYS A 175 22.01 29.81 -33.21
CA LYS A 175 21.55 31.18 -33.46
C LYS A 175 22.61 32.21 -33.08
N TYR A 176 23.22 32.08 -31.89
CA TYR A 176 24.28 33.01 -31.47
C TYR A 176 25.52 32.91 -32.37
N MET A 177 25.89 31.71 -32.81
CA MET A 177 27.00 31.53 -33.76
C MET A 177 26.72 32.22 -35.11
N ALA A 178 25.48 32.17 -35.60
CA ALA A 178 25.10 32.88 -36.82
C ALA A 178 25.14 34.42 -36.65
N GLU A 179 24.68 34.93 -35.50
CA GLU A 179 24.72 36.37 -35.19
C GLU A 179 26.16 36.90 -35.07
N ILE A 180 27.05 36.12 -34.44
CA ILE A 180 28.49 36.43 -34.38
C ILE A 180 29.11 36.43 -35.79
N ALA A 181 28.75 35.45 -36.63
CA ALA A 181 29.25 35.39 -38.01
C ALA A 181 28.81 36.62 -38.83
N GLU A 182 27.53 37.02 -38.74
CA GLU A 182 27.00 38.20 -39.42
C GLU A 182 27.70 39.50 -38.96
N LEU A 183 27.91 39.65 -37.66
CA LEU A 183 28.63 40.81 -37.11
C LEU A 183 30.10 40.85 -37.57
N SER A 184 30.74 39.67 -37.68
CA SER A 184 32.10 39.58 -38.20
C SER A 184 32.21 39.97 -39.67
N GLU A 185 31.20 39.65 -40.50
CA GLU A 185 31.15 40.11 -41.89
C GLU A 185 30.91 41.62 -42.00
N LYS A 186 29.99 42.18 -41.20
CA LYS A 186 29.77 43.63 -41.14
C LYS A 186 31.03 44.39 -40.72
N ALA A 187 31.79 43.85 -39.77
CA ALA A 187 33.06 44.42 -39.36
C ALA A 187 34.08 44.45 -40.51
N ARG A 188 34.24 43.32 -41.24
CA ARG A 188 35.11 43.25 -42.43
C ARG A 188 34.68 44.20 -43.55
N ALA A 189 33.39 44.36 -43.77
CA ALA A 189 32.87 45.29 -44.78
C ALA A 189 33.22 46.74 -44.44
N LYS A 190 33.04 47.15 -43.18
CA LYS A 190 33.44 48.49 -42.71
C LYS A 190 34.94 48.72 -42.79
N GLU A 191 35.74 47.71 -42.48
CA GLU A 191 37.20 47.79 -42.62
C GLU A 191 37.63 47.98 -44.09
N ALA A 192 36.97 47.28 -45.03
CA ALA A 192 37.20 47.46 -46.47
C ALA A 192 36.76 48.86 -46.97
N GLU A 193 35.62 49.39 -46.52
CA GLU A 193 35.21 50.77 -46.80
C GLU A 193 36.24 51.78 -46.30
N PHE A 194 36.77 51.56 -45.09
CA PHE A 194 37.80 52.41 -44.51
C PHE A 194 39.10 52.38 -45.33
N GLU A 195 39.55 51.20 -45.78
CA GLU A 195 40.68 51.09 -46.71
C GLU A 195 40.45 51.83 -48.04
N GLN A 196 39.24 51.77 -48.58
CA GLN A 196 38.89 52.45 -49.82
C GLN A 196 38.90 53.98 -49.66
N ILE A 197 38.41 54.48 -48.51
CA ILE A 197 38.49 55.89 -48.13
C ILE A 197 39.96 56.32 -47.97
N GLN A 198 40.80 55.50 -47.32
CA GLN A 198 42.23 55.79 -47.20
C GLN A 198 42.89 55.95 -48.57
N LYS A 199 42.65 55.00 -49.49
CA LYS A 199 43.18 55.04 -50.86
C LYS A 199 42.71 56.28 -51.64
N LYS A 200 41.45 56.69 -51.50
CA LYS A 200 40.94 57.92 -52.15
C LYS A 200 41.57 59.19 -51.59
N SER A 201 41.72 59.29 -50.27
CA SER A 201 42.34 60.48 -49.65
C SER A 201 43.84 60.61 -49.88
N ALA A 202 44.56 59.51 -50.12
CA ALA A 202 45.98 59.57 -50.47
C ALA A 202 46.23 60.24 -51.85
N VAL A 203 45.19 60.32 -52.70
CA VAL A 203 45.24 60.99 -54.01
C VAL A 203 44.99 62.50 -53.90
N GLU A 204 44.39 62.98 -52.80
CA GLU A 204 44.14 64.40 -52.52
C GLU A 204 45.20 64.94 -51.53
N GLN A 205 46.40 65.26 -52.01
CA GLN A 205 47.55 65.66 -51.17
C GLN A 205 47.47 67.07 -50.54
N ASN A 206 46.33 67.45 -49.93
CA ASN A 206 46.26 68.70 -49.14
C ASN A 206 45.15 68.66 -48.07
N ILE A 207 45.03 67.55 -47.35
CA ILE A 207 44.01 67.37 -46.32
C ILE A 207 44.44 68.09 -45.02
N SER A 208 43.57 68.97 -44.54
CA SER A 208 43.76 69.74 -43.30
C SER A 208 43.91 68.82 -42.07
N PRO A 209 44.81 69.12 -41.11
CA PRO A 209 45.04 68.31 -39.91
C PRO A 209 43.79 68.05 -39.04
N ASP A 210 42.74 68.86 -39.17
CA ASP A 210 41.47 68.63 -38.47
C ASP A 210 40.68 67.43 -39.01
N ILE A 211 40.81 67.11 -40.30
CA ILE A 211 40.19 65.92 -40.91
C ILE A 211 40.89 64.65 -40.42
N GLU A 212 42.21 64.69 -40.21
CA GLU A 212 42.98 63.57 -39.65
C GLU A 212 42.56 63.28 -38.20
N LYS A 213 42.35 64.33 -37.39
CA LYS A 213 41.81 64.18 -36.02
C LYS A 213 40.39 63.60 -36.03
N MET A 214 39.53 64.03 -36.95
CA MET A 214 38.16 63.52 -37.06
C MET A 214 38.15 62.05 -37.48
N ARG A 215 39.04 61.66 -38.39
CA ARG A 215 39.25 60.26 -38.80
C ARG A 215 39.71 59.38 -37.64
N GLN A 216 40.70 59.83 -36.87
CA GLN A 216 41.17 59.07 -35.73
C GLN A 216 40.06 58.87 -34.70
N ARG A 217 39.28 59.92 -34.41
CA ARG A 217 38.11 59.81 -33.51
C ARG A 217 37.06 58.81 -34.01
N LEU A 218 36.73 58.83 -35.30
CA LEU A 218 35.79 57.88 -35.90
C LEU A 218 36.31 56.45 -35.84
N LYS A 219 37.61 56.25 -36.08
CA LYS A 219 38.25 54.94 -35.97
C LYS A 219 38.20 54.41 -34.53
N ASP A 220 38.58 55.25 -33.58
CA ASP A 220 38.55 54.92 -32.15
C ASP A 220 37.11 54.64 -31.68
N GLU A 221 36.10 55.36 -32.18
CA GLU A 221 34.69 55.13 -31.85
C GLU A 221 34.15 53.81 -32.45
N ILE A 222 34.54 53.48 -33.68
CA ILE A 222 34.15 52.21 -34.32
C ILE A 222 34.83 51.02 -33.61
N GLU A 223 36.11 51.14 -33.27
CA GLU A 223 36.85 50.13 -32.50
C GLU A 223 36.27 49.96 -31.09
N ALA A 224 35.88 51.05 -30.42
CA ALA A 224 35.25 50.98 -29.10
C ALA A 224 33.88 50.29 -29.15
N LYS A 225 33.02 50.65 -30.11
CA LYS A 225 31.68 50.03 -30.28
C LYS A 225 31.77 48.56 -30.68
N SER A 226 32.66 48.20 -31.61
CA SER A 226 32.82 46.80 -32.02
C SER A 226 33.35 45.95 -30.87
N LYS A 227 34.28 46.49 -30.07
CA LYS A 227 34.79 45.81 -28.87
C LYS A 227 33.69 45.58 -27.83
N GLU A 228 32.84 46.58 -27.58
CA GLU A 228 31.72 46.46 -26.64
C GLU A 228 30.70 45.39 -27.08
N ASP A 229 30.37 45.35 -28.38
CA ASP A 229 29.44 44.35 -28.92
C ASP A 229 30.04 42.93 -28.90
N ILE A 230 31.34 42.78 -29.17
CA ILE A 230 32.06 41.51 -29.04
C ILE A 230 32.07 41.04 -27.58
N GLU A 231 32.41 41.90 -26.62
CA GLU A 231 32.40 41.55 -25.18
C GLU A 231 31.00 41.13 -24.71
N LYS A 232 29.93 41.79 -25.17
CA LYS A 232 28.54 41.39 -24.86
C LYS A 232 28.18 40.02 -25.43
N LEU A 233 28.63 39.69 -26.64
CA LEU A 233 28.39 38.38 -27.25
C LEU A 233 29.21 37.28 -26.58
N GLU A 234 30.47 37.53 -26.25
CA GLU A 234 31.32 36.60 -25.49
C GLU A 234 30.71 36.29 -24.11
N ALA A 235 30.16 37.30 -23.43
CA ALA A 235 29.44 37.09 -22.17
C ALA A 235 28.19 36.20 -22.33
N LYS A 236 27.40 36.40 -23.39
CA LYS A 236 26.24 35.54 -23.71
C LYS A 236 26.67 34.12 -24.07
N LEU A 237 27.75 33.96 -24.85
CA LEU A 237 28.30 32.66 -25.22
C LEU A 237 28.77 31.89 -23.97
N ASN A 238 29.57 32.53 -23.12
CA ASN A 238 30.03 31.95 -21.85
C ASN A 238 28.88 31.53 -20.94
N THR A 239 27.80 32.34 -20.89
CA THR A 239 26.59 32.00 -20.12
C THR A 239 25.86 30.78 -20.71
N SER A 240 25.78 30.68 -22.04
CA SER A 240 25.18 29.53 -22.73
C SER A 240 26.03 28.26 -22.57
N GLU A 241 27.36 28.36 -22.63
CA GLU A 241 28.29 27.25 -22.43
C GLU A 241 28.25 26.75 -20.99
N SER A 242 28.18 27.65 -20.00
CA SER A 242 27.97 27.29 -18.60
C SER A 242 26.65 26.53 -18.41
N SER A 243 25.57 26.98 -19.06
CA SER A 243 24.26 26.31 -19.00
C SER A 243 24.30 24.93 -19.66
N ARG A 244 24.97 24.81 -20.81
CA ARG A 244 25.21 23.53 -21.49
C ARG A 244 26.02 22.57 -20.62
N LYS A 245 27.11 23.03 -20.01
CA LYS A 245 27.95 22.20 -19.13
C LYS A 245 27.18 21.71 -17.91
N LYS A 246 26.35 22.55 -17.29
CA LYS A 246 25.44 22.14 -16.21
C LYS A 246 24.43 21.08 -16.66
N ALA A 247 23.90 21.19 -17.88
CA ALA A 247 23.00 20.19 -18.45
C ALA A 247 23.73 18.85 -18.73
N GLU A 248 24.95 18.90 -19.26
CA GLU A 248 25.80 17.72 -19.46
C GLU A 248 26.15 17.03 -18.13
N GLU A 249 26.49 17.79 -17.08
CA GLU A 249 26.75 17.28 -15.73
C GLU A 249 25.50 16.64 -15.10
N ALA A 250 24.32 17.27 -15.25
CA ALA A 250 23.06 16.73 -14.75
C ALA A 250 22.70 15.40 -15.45
N TRP A 251 22.92 15.32 -16.76
CA TRP A 251 22.70 14.10 -17.54
C TRP A 251 23.68 12.98 -17.16
N ALA A 252 24.97 13.29 -16.99
CA ALA A 252 25.94 12.31 -16.51
C ALA A 252 25.58 11.75 -15.12
N GLN A 253 25.04 12.60 -14.23
CA GLN A 253 24.51 12.15 -12.94
C GLN A 253 23.26 11.28 -13.07
N SER A 254 22.38 11.55 -14.04
CA SER A 254 21.19 10.72 -14.27
C SER A 254 21.57 9.35 -14.85
N GLU A 255 22.54 9.28 -15.79
CA GLU A 255 23.06 8.02 -16.33
C GLU A 255 23.72 7.17 -15.23
N LEU A 256 24.47 7.79 -14.33
CA LEU A 256 25.10 7.11 -13.18
C LEU A 256 24.05 6.57 -12.17
N LYS A 257 22.96 7.31 -11.95
CA LYS A 257 21.81 6.84 -11.15
C LYS A 257 21.08 5.68 -11.82
N ALA A 258 20.86 5.76 -13.15
CA ALA A 258 20.25 4.68 -13.92
C ALA A 258 21.10 3.40 -13.92
N GLY A 259 22.42 3.54 -14.01
CA GLY A 259 23.37 2.43 -13.87
C GLY A 259 23.27 1.75 -12.50
N ARG A 260 23.28 2.54 -11.41
CA ARG A 260 23.09 2.01 -10.05
C ARG A 260 21.72 1.35 -9.86
N ALA A 261 20.67 1.89 -10.48
CA ALA A 261 19.33 1.30 -10.41
C ALA A 261 19.29 -0.09 -11.07
N LYS A 262 19.94 -0.27 -12.23
CA LYS A 262 20.07 -1.58 -12.89
C LYS A 262 20.86 -2.58 -12.05
N GLU A 263 21.96 -2.14 -11.44
CA GLU A 263 22.75 -2.99 -10.55
C GLU A 263 21.95 -3.43 -9.32
N LEU A 264 21.17 -2.52 -8.71
CA LEU A 264 20.26 -2.83 -7.62
C LEU A 264 19.13 -3.78 -8.03
N GLU A 265 18.57 -3.62 -9.24
CA GLU A 265 17.57 -4.55 -9.78
C GLU A 265 18.17 -5.95 -9.97
N GLU A 266 19.40 -6.07 -10.49
CA GLU A 266 20.07 -7.36 -10.65
C GLU A 266 20.35 -8.02 -9.29
N GLN A 267 20.80 -7.24 -8.30
CA GLN A 267 20.99 -7.72 -6.92
C GLN A 267 19.67 -8.19 -6.30
N LEU A 268 18.59 -7.42 -6.47
CA LEU A 268 17.26 -7.78 -5.97
C LEU A 268 16.75 -9.06 -6.63
N MET A 269 16.95 -9.23 -7.94
CA MET A 269 16.55 -10.44 -8.65
C MET A 269 17.33 -11.68 -8.18
N LYS A 270 18.63 -11.54 -7.91
CA LYS A 270 19.46 -12.60 -7.30
C LYS A 270 18.97 -12.96 -5.90
N GLU A 271 18.61 -11.97 -5.09
CA GLU A 271 18.07 -12.19 -3.74
C GLU A 271 16.70 -12.87 -3.77
N ILE A 272 15.79 -12.46 -4.66
CA ILE A 272 14.48 -13.10 -4.86
C ILE A 272 14.65 -14.55 -5.28
N ALA A 273 15.54 -14.84 -6.23
CA ALA A 273 15.81 -16.22 -6.66
C ALA A 273 16.36 -17.09 -5.52
N ALA A 274 17.26 -16.54 -4.70
CA ALA A 274 17.78 -17.23 -3.51
C ALA A 274 16.68 -17.50 -2.47
N ARG A 275 15.77 -16.54 -2.25
CA ARG A 275 14.60 -16.71 -1.37
C ARG A 275 13.66 -17.80 -1.87
N GLN A 276 13.36 -17.83 -3.16
CA GLN A 276 12.50 -18.87 -3.75
C GLN A 276 13.11 -20.27 -3.60
N ALA A 277 14.41 -20.41 -3.83
CA ALA A 277 15.11 -21.68 -3.63
C ALA A 277 15.09 -22.13 -2.15
N ALA A 278 15.22 -21.20 -1.20
CA ALA A 278 15.09 -21.49 0.22
C ALA A 278 13.66 -21.91 0.60
N GLU A 279 12.63 -21.23 0.09
CA GLU A 279 11.23 -21.59 0.30
C GLU A 279 10.88 -22.98 -0.26
N GLU A 280 11.35 -23.32 -1.46
CA GLU A 280 11.16 -24.65 -2.05
C GLU A 280 11.82 -25.74 -1.20
N SER A 281 13.03 -25.47 -0.70
CA SER A 281 13.74 -26.38 0.19
C SER A 281 12.93 -26.62 1.47
N VAL A 282 12.43 -25.55 2.09
CA VAL A 282 11.57 -25.62 3.28
C VAL A 282 10.27 -26.38 3.01
N LYS A 283 9.58 -26.11 1.91
CA LYS A 283 8.34 -26.85 1.52
C LYS A 283 8.60 -28.33 1.35
N LYS A 284 9.74 -28.70 0.74
CA LYS A 284 10.17 -30.09 0.63
C LYS A 284 10.35 -30.73 2.01
N TYR A 285 11.02 -30.06 2.95
CA TYR A 285 11.17 -30.55 4.34
C TYR A 285 9.82 -30.70 5.05
N ILE A 286 8.90 -29.73 4.94
CA ILE A 286 7.56 -29.82 5.54
C ILE A 286 6.79 -31.03 4.99
N THR A 287 6.90 -31.29 3.69
CA THR A 287 6.25 -32.43 3.03
C THR A 287 6.85 -33.76 3.51
N GLU A 288 8.19 -33.84 3.61
CA GLU A 288 8.87 -35.01 4.17
C GLU A 288 8.48 -35.27 5.64
N LEU A 289 8.41 -34.22 6.47
CA LEU A 289 7.99 -34.32 7.88
C LEU A 289 6.53 -34.75 8.02
N SER A 290 5.64 -34.23 7.16
CA SER A 290 4.22 -34.60 7.15
C SER A 290 4.03 -36.08 6.79
N GLY A 291 4.70 -36.56 5.75
CA GLY A 291 4.67 -37.98 5.38
C GLY A 291 5.29 -38.89 6.44
N LEU A 292 6.22 -38.37 7.24
CA LEU A 292 6.79 -39.06 8.39
C LEU A 292 5.82 -39.17 9.57
N ASN A 293 5.11 -38.10 9.89
CA ASN A 293 4.07 -38.10 10.93
C ASN A 293 2.96 -39.10 10.60
N GLU A 294 2.58 -39.20 9.32
CA GLU A 294 1.60 -40.17 8.84
C GLU A 294 2.08 -41.62 9.00
N LYS A 295 3.36 -41.90 8.69
CA LYS A 295 3.97 -43.22 8.91
C LYS A 295 4.08 -43.61 10.39
N ILE A 296 4.33 -42.64 11.27
CA ILE A 296 4.32 -42.88 12.74
C ILE A 296 2.92 -43.27 13.18
N ARG A 297 1.89 -42.52 12.74
CA ARG A 297 0.50 -42.81 13.07
C ARG A 297 0.02 -44.16 12.56
N SER A 298 0.50 -44.61 11.41
CA SER A 298 0.10 -45.90 10.83
C SER A 298 0.79 -47.11 11.48
N GLY A 299 1.65 -46.92 12.49
CA GLY A 299 2.30 -48.00 13.25
C GLY A 299 3.21 -48.92 12.41
N GLY A 300 3.58 -48.51 11.19
CA GLY A 300 4.00 -49.43 10.15
C GLY A 300 5.50 -49.67 9.97
N ILE A 301 6.39 -48.98 10.68
CA ILE A 301 7.83 -49.03 10.35
C ILE A 301 8.73 -48.99 11.59
N GLN A 302 9.79 -49.80 11.55
CA GLN A 302 11.00 -49.70 12.36
C GLN A 302 11.62 -48.31 12.16
N PHE A 303 11.24 -47.37 13.02
CA PHE A 303 11.56 -45.96 12.88
C PHE A 303 13.02 -45.70 13.28
N ASP A 304 13.84 -45.25 12.33
CA ASP A 304 15.19 -44.77 12.59
C ASP A 304 15.12 -43.33 13.11
N ALA A 305 14.96 -43.20 14.43
CA ALA A 305 14.87 -41.92 15.10
C ALA A 305 16.15 -41.07 14.91
N ASP A 306 17.29 -41.70 14.68
CA ASP A 306 18.58 -41.02 14.57
C ASP A 306 18.74 -40.40 13.17
N ALA A 307 18.28 -41.09 12.12
CA ALA A 307 18.17 -40.50 10.79
C ALA A 307 17.26 -39.25 10.76
N LEU A 308 16.19 -39.24 11.56
CA LEU A 308 15.29 -38.10 11.64
C LEU A 308 15.87 -36.93 12.42
N GLN A 309 16.54 -37.23 13.54
CA GLN A 309 17.27 -36.23 14.31
C GLN A 309 18.33 -35.55 13.45
N ALA A 310 19.04 -36.31 12.62
CA ALA A 310 20.03 -35.78 11.68
C ALA A 310 19.39 -34.80 10.68
N LYS A 311 18.22 -35.15 10.10
CA LYS A 311 17.47 -34.26 9.20
C LYS A 311 16.94 -32.99 9.87
N LEU A 312 16.43 -33.09 11.10
CA LEU A 312 15.98 -31.94 11.89
C LEU A 312 17.14 -30.99 12.21
N THR A 313 18.30 -31.55 12.55
CA THR A 313 19.52 -30.77 12.82
C THR A 313 20.02 -30.05 11.57
N ASP A 314 20.01 -30.72 10.42
CA ASP A 314 20.38 -30.15 9.13
C ASP A 314 19.42 -29.01 8.71
N ALA A 315 18.10 -29.21 8.89
CA ALA A 315 17.09 -28.20 8.65
C ALA A 315 17.27 -26.97 9.56
N LYS A 316 17.55 -27.19 10.84
CA LYS A 316 17.83 -26.12 11.83
C LYS A 316 19.07 -25.32 11.43
N THR A 317 20.12 -26.01 11.01
CA THR A 317 21.37 -25.39 10.55
C THR A 317 21.11 -24.54 9.30
N THR A 318 20.33 -25.05 8.34
CA THR A 318 19.95 -24.35 7.11
C THR A 318 19.11 -23.10 7.37
N VAL A 319 18.12 -23.17 8.27
CA VAL A 319 17.29 -22.02 8.66
C VAL A 319 18.14 -20.96 9.38
N THR A 320 19.04 -21.37 10.26
CA THR A 320 19.91 -20.44 11.01
C THR A 320 20.93 -19.78 10.09
N ALA A 321 21.52 -20.52 9.14
CA ALA A 321 22.40 -19.99 8.12
C ALA A 321 21.68 -18.98 7.20
N SER A 322 20.44 -19.29 6.80
CA SER A 322 19.60 -18.42 5.96
C SER A 322 19.16 -17.14 6.69
N GLN A 323 18.94 -17.22 8.00
CA GLN A 323 18.68 -16.05 8.84
C GLN A 323 19.92 -15.17 8.96
N SER A 324 21.08 -15.79 9.15
CA SER A 324 22.36 -15.08 9.33
C SER A 324 22.82 -14.36 8.05
N SER A 325 22.46 -14.89 6.88
CA SER A 325 22.71 -14.25 5.58
C SER A 325 21.65 -13.21 5.19
N GLY A 326 20.61 -13.01 6.01
CA GLY A 326 19.51 -12.08 5.72
C GLY A 326 18.56 -12.56 4.62
N LEU A 327 18.70 -13.80 4.13
CA LEU A 327 17.85 -14.36 3.09
C LEU A 327 16.40 -14.53 3.57
N ILE A 328 16.20 -14.90 4.84
CA ILE A 328 14.88 -14.95 5.46
C ILE A 328 14.77 -13.91 6.57
N ASN A 329 13.61 -13.26 6.65
CA ASN A 329 13.36 -12.30 7.74
C ASN A 329 13.30 -13.02 9.10
N GLN A 330 13.47 -12.24 10.18
CA GLN A 330 13.50 -12.77 11.53
C GLN A 330 12.21 -13.50 11.94
N ASP A 331 11.04 -13.09 11.42
CA ASP A 331 9.75 -13.70 11.76
C ASP A 331 9.57 -15.06 11.09
N ILE A 332 9.91 -15.17 9.80
CA ILE A 332 9.92 -16.43 9.05
C ILE A 332 10.88 -17.42 9.71
N SER A 333 12.07 -16.96 10.08
CA SER A 333 13.04 -17.79 10.79
C SER A 333 12.50 -18.29 12.14
N LYS A 334 11.84 -17.43 12.93
CA LYS A 334 11.20 -17.83 14.19
C LYS A 334 10.13 -18.90 14.00
N GLU A 335 9.27 -18.75 12.99
CA GLU A 335 8.19 -19.71 12.72
C GLU A 335 8.74 -21.08 12.28
N LEU A 336 9.77 -21.08 11.44
CA LEU A 336 10.44 -22.30 11.00
C LEU A 336 11.19 -22.99 12.15
N LEU A 337 11.91 -22.24 12.97
CA LEU A 337 12.59 -22.78 14.15
C LEU A 337 11.59 -23.33 15.18
N ALA A 338 10.41 -22.70 15.33
CA ALA A 338 9.35 -23.21 16.19
C ALA A 338 8.77 -24.54 15.68
N SER A 339 8.60 -24.67 14.36
CA SER A 339 8.13 -25.91 13.72
C SER A 339 9.15 -27.04 13.82
N ILE A 340 10.45 -26.74 13.64
CA ILE A 340 11.55 -27.68 13.87
C ILE A 340 11.55 -28.15 15.34
N LYS A 341 11.41 -27.22 16.29
CA LYS A 341 11.34 -27.56 17.71
C LYS A 341 10.14 -28.45 18.05
N ALA A 342 8.96 -28.15 17.50
CA ALA A 342 7.78 -29.00 17.70
C ALA A 342 8.01 -30.43 17.17
N ALA A 343 8.72 -30.58 16.05
CA ALA A 343 9.09 -31.90 15.52
C ALA A 343 10.16 -32.60 16.38
N GLU A 344 11.13 -31.86 16.94
CA GLU A 344 12.09 -32.38 17.95
C GLU A 344 11.32 -32.91 19.18
N ASP A 345 10.35 -32.15 19.71
CA ASP A 345 9.53 -32.54 20.87
C ASP A 345 8.70 -33.82 20.62
N ILE A 346 8.11 -33.96 19.42
CA ILE A 346 7.38 -35.18 19.01
C ILE A 346 8.32 -36.39 18.94
N LEU A 347 9.53 -36.21 18.41
CA LEU A 347 10.52 -37.28 18.32
C LEU A 347 10.93 -37.78 19.72
N ASP A 348 11.11 -36.86 20.67
CA ASP A 348 11.47 -37.19 22.04
C ASP A 348 10.32 -37.89 22.78
N GLN A 349 9.07 -37.48 22.55
CA GLN A 349 7.90 -38.21 23.03
C GLN A 349 7.85 -39.65 22.48
N ALA A 350 8.11 -39.83 21.18
CA ALA A 350 8.15 -41.16 20.57
C ALA A 350 9.26 -42.04 21.17
N ARG A 351 10.43 -41.47 21.47
CA ARG A 351 11.52 -42.16 22.19
C ARG A 351 11.08 -42.60 23.59
N LEU A 352 10.42 -41.72 24.34
CA LEU A 352 9.90 -42.04 25.68
C LEU A 352 8.86 -43.17 25.64
N HIS A 353 7.93 -43.13 24.68
CA HIS A 353 6.94 -44.21 24.49
C HIS A 353 7.60 -45.54 24.15
N LYS A 354 8.65 -45.54 23.32
CA LYS A 354 9.41 -46.76 22.99
C LYS A 354 10.11 -47.33 24.21
N VAL A 355 10.76 -46.49 25.02
CA VAL A 355 11.41 -46.93 26.28
C VAL A 355 10.37 -47.48 27.26
N ALA A 356 9.25 -46.80 27.44
CA ALA A 356 8.15 -47.26 28.28
C ALA A 356 7.57 -48.60 27.79
N ALA A 357 7.37 -48.77 26.48
CA ALA A 357 6.91 -50.02 25.90
C ALA A 357 7.91 -51.16 26.12
N THR A 358 9.21 -50.90 25.99
CA THR A 358 10.25 -51.90 26.28
C THR A 358 10.35 -52.24 27.76
N GLU A 359 10.17 -51.26 28.66
CA GLU A 359 10.11 -51.52 30.10
C GLU A 359 8.87 -52.29 30.51
N VAL A 360 7.71 -51.97 29.94
CA VAL A 360 6.46 -52.71 30.19
C VAL A 360 6.61 -54.14 29.68
N ALA A 361 7.16 -54.35 28.48
CA ALA A 361 7.43 -55.69 27.95
C ALA A 361 8.45 -56.47 28.80
N ALA A 362 9.47 -55.79 29.35
CA ALA A 362 10.44 -56.40 30.27
C ALA A 362 9.83 -56.73 31.65
N LYS A 363 8.90 -55.90 32.15
CA LYS A 363 8.21 -56.07 33.44
C LYS A 363 7.03 -57.05 33.36
N SER A 364 6.35 -57.14 32.22
CA SER A 364 5.18 -58.01 32.00
C SER A 364 5.54 -59.46 31.69
N GLY A 365 6.77 -59.89 32.02
CA GLY A 365 7.14 -61.31 32.03
C GLY A 365 6.31 -62.19 32.96
N LYS A 366 5.36 -61.63 33.73
CA LYS A 366 4.29 -62.37 34.41
C LYS A 366 2.97 -61.57 34.43
N GLU A 367 1.91 -62.29 34.15
CA GLU A 367 0.49 -61.91 34.14
C GLU A 367 0.11 -60.95 35.27
N SER A 368 -0.41 -59.77 34.93
CA SER A 368 -1.47 -59.06 35.67
C SER A 368 -1.83 -57.77 34.95
N ALA A 369 -3.03 -57.73 34.37
CA ALA A 369 -3.65 -56.53 33.83
C ALA A 369 -4.06 -55.59 34.98
N VAL A 370 -3.32 -54.49 35.16
CA VAL A 370 -3.70 -53.42 36.08
C VAL A 370 -4.34 -52.29 35.26
N GLN A 371 -5.64 -52.09 35.46
CA GLN A 371 -6.39 -50.95 34.96
C GLN A 371 -5.90 -49.67 35.66
N ILE A 372 -5.21 -48.81 34.90
CA ILE A 372 -4.95 -47.43 35.31
C ILE A 372 -6.19 -46.62 34.95
N LYS A 373 -6.92 -46.13 35.96
CA LYS A 373 -8.00 -45.16 35.78
C LYS A 373 -7.40 -43.83 35.32
N GLU A 374 -7.69 -43.45 34.09
CA GLU A 374 -7.37 -42.14 33.50
C GLU A 374 -8.08 -41.03 34.28
N ALA A 375 -7.30 -40.04 34.73
CA ALA A 375 -7.80 -38.79 35.32
C ALA A 375 -8.40 -37.90 34.21
N PRO A 376 -9.33 -36.96 34.52
CA PRO A 376 -10.12 -36.27 33.51
C PRO A 376 -9.28 -35.26 32.71
N ALA A 377 -8.74 -35.71 31.59
CA ALA A 377 -8.04 -34.88 30.61
C ALA A 377 -9.00 -33.94 29.84
N ASP A 378 -10.30 -34.26 29.84
CA ASP A 378 -11.29 -33.63 28.96
C ASP A 378 -11.64 -32.19 29.34
N GLU A 379 -11.66 -31.84 30.62
CA GLU A 379 -12.08 -30.49 31.06
C GLU A 379 -11.02 -29.42 30.73
N HIS A 380 -9.74 -29.79 30.80
CA HIS A 380 -8.63 -28.91 30.43
C HIS A 380 -8.45 -28.79 28.91
N ALA A 381 -8.78 -29.84 28.15
CA ALA A 381 -8.78 -29.79 26.69
C ALA A 381 -9.83 -28.80 26.16
N GLU A 382 -11.00 -28.75 26.78
CA GLU A 382 -12.05 -27.80 26.40
C GLU A 382 -11.71 -26.34 26.74
N GLU A 383 -11.05 -26.06 27.87
CA GLU A 383 -10.62 -24.70 28.19
C GLU A 383 -9.54 -24.19 27.22
N ILE A 384 -8.60 -25.07 26.80
CA ILE A 384 -7.58 -24.73 25.80
C ILE A 384 -8.23 -24.47 24.44
N LYS A 385 -9.19 -25.30 24.03
CA LYS A 385 -9.96 -25.06 22.80
C LYS A 385 -10.68 -23.72 22.85
N GLN A 386 -11.38 -23.39 23.94
CA GLN A 386 -12.08 -22.11 24.07
C GLN A 386 -11.14 -20.90 23.99
N ARG A 387 -9.92 -21.00 24.53
CA ARG A 387 -8.89 -19.95 24.41
C ARG A 387 -8.35 -19.83 23.00
N LEU A 388 -8.06 -20.93 22.32
CA LEU A 388 -7.63 -20.93 20.92
C LEU A 388 -8.71 -20.32 20.00
N THR A 389 -9.97 -20.74 20.16
CA THR A 389 -11.10 -20.15 19.43
C THR A 389 -11.25 -18.65 19.71
N SER A 390 -11.01 -18.20 20.95
CA SER A 390 -11.01 -16.78 21.29
C SER A 390 -9.89 -15.99 20.61
N LEU A 391 -8.69 -16.57 20.48
CA LEU A 391 -7.56 -15.94 19.78
C LEU A 391 -7.79 -15.91 18.26
N GLU A 392 -8.33 -16.98 17.69
CA GLU A 392 -8.71 -17.04 16.28
C GLU A 392 -9.76 -15.98 15.93
N ASN A 393 -10.81 -15.84 16.74
CA ASN A 393 -11.83 -14.81 16.57
C ASN A 393 -11.26 -13.39 16.66
N ARG A 394 -10.26 -13.17 17.52
CA ARG A 394 -9.60 -11.88 17.65
C ARG A 394 -8.68 -11.59 16.45
N LEU A 395 -8.00 -12.61 15.94
CA LEU A 395 -7.19 -12.53 14.72
C LEU A 395 -8.05 -12.26 13.47
N THR A 396 -9.20 -12.92 13.32
CA THR A 396 -10.12 -12.68 12.20
C THR A 396 -10.70 -11.27 12.27
N THR A 397 -11.05 -10.78 13.45
CA THR A 397 -11.49 -9.39 13.65
C THR A 397 -10.40 -8.39 13.24
N LEU A 398 -9.14 -8.59 13.65
CA LEU A 398 -8.02 -7.74 13.25
C LEU A 398 -7.77 -7.74 11.72
N LYS A 399 -7.99 -8.88 11.05
CA LYS A 399 -7.92 -8.96 9.58
C LYS A 399 -9.02 -8.15 8.90
N VAL A 400 -10.24 -8.17 9.44
CA VAL A 400 -11.35 -7.34 8.96
C VAL A 400 -11.07 -5.85 9.19
N ASP A 401 -10.58 -5.49 10.37
CA ASP A 401 -10.24 -4.10 10.71
C ASP A 401 -9.13 -3.56 9.79
N ARG A 402 -8.09 -4.36 9.51
CA ARG A 402 -7.05 -4.00 8.53
C ARG A 402 -7.64 -3.70 7.17
N LYS A 403 -8.58 -4.52 6.68
CA LYS A 403 -9.23 -4.30 5.38
C LYS A 403 -9.99 -2.98 5.34
N VAL A 404 -10.74 -2.66 6.40
CA VAL A 404 -11.49 -1.39 6.49
C VAL A 404 -10.54 -0.19 6.54
N ILE A 405 -9.40 -0.31 7.23
CA ILE A 405 -8.38 0.74 7.28
C ILE A 405 -7.70 0.92 5.91
N ASP A 406 -7.35 -0.16 5.22
CA ASP A 406 -6.74 -0.13 3.89
C ASP A 406 -7.71 0.48 2.85
N GLU A 407 -9.00 0.14 2.92
CA GLU A 407 -10.05 0.76 2.10
C GLU A 407 -10.15 2.27 2.33
N ARG A 408 -10.16 2.72 3.59
CA ARG A 408 -10.18 4.14 3.94
C ARG A 408 -8.92 4.89 3.53
N LEU A 409 -7.76 4.25 3.65
CA LEU A 409 -6.49 4.81 3.19
C LEU A 409 -6.51 5.01 1.67
N ASN A 410 -7.05 4.05 0.92
CA ASN A 410 -7.21 4.14 -0.53
C ASN A 410 -8.22 5.23 -0.94
N GLU A 411 -9.34 5.38 -0.21
CA GLU A 411 -10.28 6.49 -0.44
C GLU A 411 -9.61 7.85 -0.22
N ALA A 412 -8.84 8.00 0.85
CA ALA A 412 -8.08 9.21 1.14
C ALA A 412 -7.04 9.50 0.04
N MET A 413 -6.26 8.49 -0.38
CA MET A 413 -5.30 8.62 -1.49
C MET A 413 -5.97 9.03 -2.81
N THR A 414 -7.16 8.50 -3.08
CA THR A 414 -7.95 8.88 -4.27
C THR A 414 -8.42 10.34 -4.18
N ALA A 415 -8.80 10.82 -3.00
CA ALA A 415 -9.17 12.22 -2.80
C ALA A 415 -7.96 13.15 -3.02
N VAL A 416 -6.77 12.78 -2.54
CA VAL A 416 -5.52 13.51 -2.82
C VAL A 416 -5.24 13.59 -4.31
N ALA A 417 -5.36 12.47 -5.03
CA ALA A 417 -5.12 12.45 -6.48
C ALA A 417 -6.08 13.39 -7.24
N LYS A 418 -7.34 13.50 -6.80
CA LYS A 418 -8.30 14.47 -7.38
C LYS A 418 -7.95 15.92 -7.06
N MET A 419 -7.44 16.19 -5.86
CA MET A 419 -6.95 17.53 -5.49
C MET A 419 -5.69 17.88 -6.29
N GLU A 420 -4.81 16.92 -6.55
CA GLU A 420 -3.64 17.07 -7.42
C GLU A 420 -4.03 17.46 -8.84
N GLU A 421 -4.98 16.73 -9.42
CA GLU A 421 -5.50 17.02 -10.76
C GLU A 421 -6.12 18.43 -10.83
N SER A 422 -6.82 18.84 -9.76
CA SER A 422 -7.40 20.18 -9.65
C SER A 422 -6.32 21.26 -9.54
N SER A 423 -5.26 21.01 -8.77
CA SER A 423 -4.09 21.90 -8.65
C SER A 423 -3.39 22.08 -10.00
N GLN A 424 -3.18 21.00 -10.76
CA GLN A 424 -2.55 21.05 -12.08
C GLN A 424 -3.41 21.81 -13.11
N LYS A 425 -4.74 21.67 -13.02
CA LYS A 425 -5.69 22.45 -13.84
C LYS A 425 -5.62 23.94 -13.51
N ILE A 426 -5.50 24.30 -12.23
CA ILE A 426 -5.32 25.70 -11.79
C ILE A 426 -3.98 26.25 -12.28
N GLU A 427 -2.89 25.48 -12.12
CA GLU A 427 -1.54 25.89 -12.55
C GLU A 427 -1.46 26.10 -14.07
N SER A 428 -2.09 25.23 -14.86
CA SER A 428 -2.17 25.39 -16.31
C SER A 428 -3.06 26.56 -16.74
N ALA A 429 -4.17 26.81 -16.05
CA ALA A 429 -5.00 28.00 -16.26
C ALA A 429 -4.25 29.30 -15.92
N LEU A 430 -3.39 29.28 -14.90
CA LEU A 430 -2.57 30.45 -14.53
C LEU A 430 -1.41 30.71 -15.48
N LYS A 431 -0.77 29.65 -16.01
CA LYS A 431 0.25 29.80 -17.07
C LYS A 431 -0.32 30.39 -18.37
N THR A 432 -1.63 30.30 -18.58
CA THR A 432 -2.31 30.85 -19.76
C THR A 432 -2.98 32.20 -19.48
N ALA A 433 -3.02 32.66 -18.22
CA ALA A 433 -3.58 33.95 -17.84
C ALA A 433 -2.50 35.06 -17.95
N PRO A 434 -2.75 36.16 -18.66
CA PRO A 434 -1.77 37.24 -18.84
C PRO A 434 -1.56 38.07 -17.56
N ASP A 435 -0.34 38.03 -17.01
CA ASP A 435 0.43 38.98 -16.15
C ASP A 435 -0.24 39.92 -15.11
N LYS A 436 -1.56 39.89 -14.86
CA LYS A 436 -2.23 40.97 -14.11
C LYS A 436 -2.78 40.64 -12.72
N ASN A 437 -2.66 39.42 -12.20
CA ASN A 437 -3.15 39.11 -10.84
C ASN A 437 -2.02 38.61 -9.93
N ALA A 438 -1.35 39.54 -9.24
CA ALA A 438 -0.42 39.23 -8.16
C ALA A 438 -1.09 38.42 -7.03
N ASP A 439 -2.38 38.63 -6.81
CA ASP A 439 -3.18 37.90 -5.80
C ASP A 439 -3.28 36.40 -6.14
N ALA A 440 -3.36 36.04 -7.42
CA ALA A 440 -3.46 34.64 -7.84
C ALA A 440 -2.15 33.85 -7.65
N ALA A 441 -1.00 34.53 -7.60
CA ALA A 441 0.28 33.90 -7.28
C ALA A 441 0.39 33.58 -5.78
N ALA A 442 -0.16 34.44 -4.91
CA ALA A 442 -0.23 34.18 -3.48
C ALA A 442 -1.19 33.02 -3.17
N ASP A 443 -2.33 32.95 -3.85
CA ASP A 443 -3.29 31.84 -3.72
C ASP A 443 -2.70 30.50 -4.19
N LEU A 444 -1.87 30.52 -5.24
CA LEU A 444 -1.21 29.31 -5.74
C LEU A 444 -0.14 28.81 -4.76
N GLU A 445 0.62 29.71 -4.14
CA GLU A 445 1.60 29.31 -3.13
C GLU A 445 0.93 28.83 -1.83
N ALA A 446 -0.21 29.43 -1.45
CA ALA A 446 -1.03 28.95 -0.33
C ALA A 446 -1.60 27.54 -0.58
N LEU A 447 -2.07 27.26 -1.80
CA LEU A 447 -2.51 25.92 -2.22
C LEU A 447 -1.35 24.92 -2.22
N ARG A 448 -0.15 25.34 -2.65
CA ARG A 448 1.06 24.51 -2.65
C ARG A 448 1.50 24.16 -1.22
N LEU A 449 1.47 25.12 -0.30
CA LEU A 449 1.74 24.90 1.13
C LEU A 449 0.70 23.97 1.76
N ALA A 450 -0.59 24.21 1.53
CA ALA A 450 -1.67 23.36 2.05
C ALA A 450 -1.55 21.90 1.54
N ARG A 451 -1.13 21.71 0.29
CA ARG A 451 -0.83 20.39 -0.28
C ARG A 451 0.30 19.69 0.47
N GLU A 452 1.41 20.38 0.72
CA GLU A 452 2.58 19.76 1.35
C GLU A 452 2.33 19.42 2.83
N ASP A 453 1.59 20.28 3.53
CA ASP A 453 1.12 20.03 4.90
C ASP A 453 0.20 18.80 4.96
N MET A 454 -0.70 18.68 3.99
CA MET A 454 -1.63 17.55 3.90
C MET A 454 -0.90 16.23 3.61
N LYS A 455 0.11 16.26 2.73
CA LYS A 455 0.98 15.11 2.45
C LYS A 455 1.78 14.69 3.68
N SER A 456 2.34 15.66 4.42
CA SER A 456 3.04 15.41 5.69
C SER A 456 2.11 14.81 6.75
N ALA A 457 0.89 15.33 6.88
CA ALA A 457 -0.11 14.81 7.81
C ALA A 457 -0.50 13.36 7.49
N MET A 458 -0.63 13.02 6.21
CA MET A 458 -0.94 11.66 5.77
C MET A 458 0.19 10.67 6.07
N GLU A 459 1.45 11.04 5.85
CA GLU A 459 2.57 10.16 6.21
C GLU A 459 2.66 9.96 7.74
N LYS A 460 2.42 11.00 8.53
CA LYS A 460 2.34 10.85 10.00
C LYS A 460 1.23 9.89 10.41
N VAL A 461 0.06 10.01 9.80
CA VAL A 461 -1.08 9.10 10.04
C VAL A 461 -0.73 7.66 9.66
N LYS A 462 -0.14 7.45 8.48
CA LYS A 462 0.31 6.13 8.02
C LYS A 462 1.31 5.51 9.00
N SER A 463 2.30 6.28 9.44
CA SER A 463 3.27 5.82 10.45
C SER A 463 2.63 5.51 11.80
N ALA A 464 1.65 6.30 12.24
CA ALA A 464 0.96 6.09 13.50
C ALA A 464 0.12 4.81 13.46
N ILE A 465 -0.63 4.59 12.37
CA ILE A 465 -1.40 3.35 12.15
C ILE A 465 -0.47 2.14 12.14
N GLN A 466 0.64 2.21 11.39
CA GLN A 466 1.59 1.12 11.30
C GLN A 466 2.21 0.79 12.67
N SER A 467 2.60 1.82 13.45
CA SER A 467 3.12 1.64 14.80
C SER A 467 2.10 1.03 15.76
N SER A 468 0.83 1.45 15.67
CA SER A 468 -0.26 0.92 16.50
C SER A 468 -0.55 -0.54 16.16
N MET A 469 -0.56 -0.88 14.88
CA MET A 469 -0.71 -2.27 14.42
C MET A 469 0.45 -3.14 14.91
N GLU A 470 1.69 -2.68 14.78
CA GLU A 470 2.85 -3.41 15.28
C GLU A 470 2.79 -3.60 16.79
N ALA A 471 2.32 -2.61 17.54
CA ALA A 471 2.12 -2.71 18.98
C ALA A 471 1.04 -3.74 19.34
N GLU A 472 -0.11 -3.71 18.66
CA GLU A 472 -1.21 -4.64 18.92
C GLU A 472 -0.83 -6.08 18.51
N THR A 473 -0.11 -6.23 17.39
CA THR A 473 0.42 -7.53 16.95
C THR A 473 1.43 -8.08 17.95
N LYS A 474 2.36 -7.25 18.45
CA LYS A 474 3.31 -7.62 19.51
C LYS A 474 2.59 -8.00 20.81
N MET A 475 1.52 -7.31 21.17
CA MET A 475 0.74 -7.61 22.37
C MET A 475 0.01 -8.94 22.23
N VAL A 476 -0.61 -9.23 21.08
CA VAL A 476 -1.23 -10.53 20.80
C VAL A 476 -0.20 -11.66 20.78
N LEU A 477 0.98 -11.43 20.19
CA LEU A 477 2.07 -12.41 20.19
C LEU A 477 2.60 -12.67 21.61
N ALA A 478 2.75 -11.62 22.42
CA ALA A 478 3.17 -11.72 23.81
C ALA A 478 2.12 -12.46 24.66
N GLU A 479 0.83 -12.19 24.45
CA GLU A 479 -0.27 -12.90 25.10
C GLU A 479 -0.25 -14.38 24.70
N ALA A 480 -0.10 -14.71 23.40
CA ALA A 480 0.05 -16.08 22.93
C ALA A 480 1.28 -16.78 23.56
N SER A 481 2.42 -16.11 23.61
CA SER A 481 3.67 -16.62 24.22
C SER A 481 3.52 -16.86 25.73
N GLN A 482 2.86 -15.96 26.45
CA GLN A 482 2.55 -16.16 27.87
C GLN A 482 1.59 -17.32 28.07
N THR A 483 0.64 -17.51 27.16
CA THR A 483 -0.31 -18.63 27.21
C THR A 483 0.40 -19.96 27.00
N THR A 484 1.38 -20.04 26.09
CA THR A 484 2.21 -21.22 25.88
C THR A 484 3.17 -21.50 27.04
N ASP A 485 3.78 -20.47 27.63
CA ASP A 485 4.65 -20.61 28.80
C ASP A 485 3.88 -21.07 30.05
N VAL A 486 2.68 -20.52 30.24
CA VAL A 486 1.77 -20.93 31.32
C VAL A 486 1.29 -22.37 31.08
N MET A 487 0.99 -22.77 29.84
CA MET A 487 0.69 -24.16 29.50
C MET A 487 1.86 -25.08 29.85
N GLY A 488 3.09 -24.74 29.47
CA GLY A 488 4.28 -25.52 29.78
C GLY A 488 4.47 -25.72 31.29
N LYS A 489 4.22 -24.68 32.10
CA LYS A 489 4.28 -24.75 33.57
C LYS A 489 3.08 -25.46 34.21
N MET A 490 1.88 -25.35 33.62
CA MET A 490 0.67 -26.06 34.07
C MET A 490 0.77 -27.58 33.93
N PHE A 491 1.51 -28.07 32.94
CA PHE A 491 1.80 -29.50 32.82
C PHE A 491 2.76 -30.01 33.92
N SER A 492 3.40 -29.11 34.68
CA SER A 492 4.38 -29.46 35.71
C SER A 492 3.90 -29.26 37.16
N ASP A 493 2.91 -28.40 37.45
CA ASP A 493 2.49 -28.10 38.83
C ASP A 493 0.94 -27.90 39.00
N PRO A 494 0.26 -28.73 39.80
CA PRO A 494 -1.20 -28.65 40.05
C PRO A 494 -1.68 -27.37 40.76
N GLN A 495 -0.90 -26.76 41.64
CA GLN A 495 -1.34 -25.56 42.39
C GLN A 495 -1.33 -24.30 41.51
N LEU A 496 -0.35 -24.19 40.61
CA LEU A 496 -0.27 -23.15 39.58
C LEU A 496 -1.45 -23.23 38.59
N ARG A 497 -1.99 -24.44 38.38
CA ARG A 497 -3.16 -24.69 37.51
C ARG A 497 -4.42 -23.98 38.01
N ALA A 498 -4.70 -24.03 39.31
CA ALA A 498 -5.86 -23.36 39.92
C ALA A 498 -5.73 -21.83 39.93
N GLN A 499 -4.53 -21.31 40.19
CA GLN A 499 -4.26 -19.87 40.20
C GLN A 499 -4.37 -19.24 38.79
N ALA A 500 -3.90 -19.95 37.77
CA ALA A 500 -3.97 -19.48 36.40
C ALA A 500 -5.40 -19.51 35.81
N LEU A 501 -6.27 -20.40 36.30
CA LEU A 501 -7.70 -20.45 35.97
C LEU A 501 -8.47 -19.20 36.49
N ALA A 502 -8.08 -18.70 37.67
CA ALA A 502 -8.64 -17.46 38.23
C ALA A 502 -8.14 -16.21 37.47
N LEU A 503 -6.85 -16.17 37.11
CA LEU A 503 -6.27 -15.07 36.33
C LEU A 503 -6.86 -15.03 34.91
N SER A 504 -7.00 -16.19 34.25
CA SER A 504 -7.63 -16.37 32.93
C SER A 504 -8.92 -15.58 32.73
N LYS A 505 -9.87 -15.72 33.68
CA LYS A 505 -11.16 -15.04 33.63
C LYS A 505 -11.00 -13.52 33.74
N THR A 506 -10.16 -13.05 34.65
CA THR A 506 -9.96 -11.61 34.88
C THR A 506 -9.21 -10.90 33.74
N THR A 507 -8.31 -11.59 33.04
CA THR A 507 -7.55 -11.01 31.93
C THR A 507 -8.39 -10.93 30.65
N LYS A 508 -9.28 -11.89 30.40
CA LYS A 508 -10.20 -11.91 29.24
C LYS A 508 -11.14 -10.70 29.22
N ASP A 509 -11.71 -10.35 30.37
CA ASP A 509 -12.66 -9.23 30.47
C ASP A 509 -11.95 -7.86 30.35
N LYS A 510 -10.72 -7.73 30.85
CA LYS A 510 -9.92 -6.50 30.73
C LYS A 510 -9.31 -6.30 29.34
N SER A 511 -8.91 -7.36 28.64
CA SER A 511 -8.28 -7.25 27.31
C SER A 511 -9.30 -6.95 26.20
N MET A 512 -10.55 -7.39 26.34
CA MET A 512 -11.62 -7.03 25.41
C MET A 512 -12.01 -5.54 25.51
N MET A 513 -12.12 -4.99 26.72
CA MET A 513 -12.48 -3.56 26.89
C MET A 513 -11.42 -2.61 26.36
N ASN A 514 -10.13 -2.86 26.63
CA ASN A 514 -9.06 -1.97 26.17
C ASN A 514 -8.86 -2.02 24.64
N SER A 515 -9.10 -3.17 23.99
CA SER A 515 -8.95 -3.30 22.53
C SER A 515 -10.06 -2.55 21.78
N GLU A 516 -11.31 -2.59 22.25
CA GLU A 516 -12.42 -1.84 21.64
C GLU A 516 -12.27 -0.32 21.81
N GLU A 517 -11.85 0.15 22.99
CA GLU A 517 -11.61 1.57 23.24
C GLU A 517 -10.48 2.13 22.35
N LEU A 518 -9.36 1.39 22.20
CA LEU A 518 -8.24 1.77 21.32
C LEU A 518 -8.64 1.81 19.82
N LYS A 519 -9.53 0.91 19.37
CA LYS A 519 -10.04 0.89 17.99
C LYS A 519 -10.88 2.13 17.67
N GLU A 520 -11.82 2.48 18.55
CA GLU A 520 -12.68 3.65 18.34
C GLU A 520 -11.91 4.97 18.47
N GLU A 521 -10.96 5.06 19.40
CA GLU A 521 -10.13 6.26 19.58
C GLU A 521 -9.30 6.56 18.32
N ASN A 522 -8.62 5.55 17.75
CA ASN A 522 -7.81 5.71 16.54
C ASN A 522 -8.64 6.07 15.30
N ILE A 523 -9.81 5.43 15.12
CA ILE A 523 -10.72 5.74 14.02
C ILE A 523 -11.26 7.17 14.16
N ASN A 524 -11.62 7.60 15.37
CA ASN A 524 -12.12 8.94 15.62
C ASN A 524 -11.04 10.01 15.45
N ALA A 525 -9.79 9.74 15.86
CA ALA A 525 -8.65 10.63 15.63
C ALA A 525 -8.36 10.82 14.13
N LEU A 526 -8.39 9.74 13.34
CA LEU A 526 -8.23 9.78 11.89
C LEU A 526 -9.29 10.66 11.22
N ASN A 527 -10.57 10.42 11.57
CA ASN A 527 -11.69 11.16 11.00
C ASN A 527 -11.63 12.66 11.32
N ARG A 528 -11.13 13.03 12.51
CA ARG A 528 -10.91 14.43 12.88
C ARG A 528 -9.86 15.10 12.02
N LYS A 529 -8.73 14.42 11.77
CA LYS A 529 -7.66 14.96 10.95
C LYS A 529 -8.12 15.21 9.51
N ILE A 530 -8.86 14.25 8.93
CA ILE A 530 -9.49 14.40 7.60
C ILE A 530 -10.42 15.60 7.57
N ALA A 531 -11.21 15.79 8.63
CA ALA A 531 -12.23 16.80 8.64
C ALA A 531 -11.65 18.20 8.95
N GLU A 532 -10.56 18.29 9.72
CA GLU A 532 -9.76 19.51 9.95
C GLU A 532 -9.14 20.02 8.65
N LEU A 533 -8.58 19.09 7.85
CA LEU A 533 -8.05 19.38 6.52
C LEU A 533 -9.14 19.88 5.56
N ASN A 534 -10.33 19.29 5.60
CA ASN A 534 -11.47 19.78 4.80
C ASN A 534 -11.92 21.19 5.20
N LEU A 535 -11.80 21.57 6.48
CA LEU A 535 -12.11 22.91 6.95
C LEU A 535 -11.04 23.93 6.49
N LEU A 536 -9.76 23.57 6.58
CA LEU A 536 -8.64 24.37 6.07
C LEU A 536 -8.76 24.59 4.55
N ALA A 537 -9.08 23.54 3.80
CA ALA A 537 -9.32 23.66 2.36
C ALA A 537 -10.49 24.60 2.04
N LYS A 538 -11.59 24.54 2.82
CA LYS A 538 -12.77 25.38 2.61
C LYS A 538 -12.55 26.84 3.01
N THR A 539 -11.74 27.10 4.03
CA THR A 539 -11.39 28.46 4.48
C THR A 539 -10.42 29.11 3.50
N ALA A 540 -9.36 28.42 3.09
CA ALA A 540 -8.45 28.87 2.05
C ALA A 540 -9.18 29.18 0.73
N LEU A 541 -10.18 28.36 0.35
CA LEU A 541 -10.99 28.59 -0.86
C LEU A 541 -11.91 29.82 -0.76
N LYS A 542 -12.31 30.21 0.46
CA LYS A 542 -13.18 31.36 0.71
C LYS A 542 -12.39 32.66 0.80
N GLU A 543 -11.15 32.59 1.27
CA GLU A 543 -10.22 33.71 1.38
C GLU A 543 -9.57 34.06 0.02
N SER A 544 -9.39 33.09 -0.86
CA SER A 544 -8.79 33.24 -2.20
C SER A 544 -9.70 33.88 -3.27
N GLY A 545 -10.87 34.40 -2.90
CA GLY A 545 -11.75 35.15 -3.83
C GLY A 545 -12.18 34.39 -5.10
N VAL A 546 -12.03 33.06 -5.12
CA VAL A 546 -12.30 32.22 -6.29
C VAL A 546 -13.78 32.29 -6.67
N SER A 547 -14.05 32.35 -7.98
CA SER A 547 -15.41 32.38 -8.57
C SER A 547 -16.40 31.44 -7.87
N HIS A 548 -17.63 31.93 -7.67
CA HIS A 548 -18.73 31.20 -7.04
C HIS A 548 -18.94 29.80 -7.63
N GLU A 549 -18.69 29.61 -8.93
CA GLU A 549 -18.86 28.33 -9.61
C GLU A 549 -17.82 27.27 -9.20
N THR A 550 -16.56 27.67 -8.97
CA THR A 550 -15.50 26.75 -8.53
C THR A 550 -15.64 26.43 -7.05
N THR A 551 -16.04 27.42 -6.22
CA THR A 551 -16.35 27.18 -4.81
C THR A 551 -17.54 26.24 -4.62
N GLU A 552 -18.54 26.30 -5.49
CA GLU A 552 -19.70 25.42 -5.46
C GLU A 552 -19.33 23.99 -5.89
N LYS A 553 -18.52 23.81 -6.95
CA LYS A 553 -18.04 22.47 -7.37
C LYS A 553 -17.14 21.80 -6.34
N VAL A 554 -16.23 22.55 -5.71
CA VAL A 554 -15.34 22.03 -4.66
C VAL A 554 -16.13 21.78 -3.36
N SER A 555 -17.10 22.64 -3.01
CA SER A 555 -18.03 22.40 -1.90
C SER A 555 -18.93 21.19 -2.14
N ASP A 556 -19.39 20.96 -3.37
CA ASP A 556 -20.19 19.79 -3.73
C ASP A 556 -19.35 18.49 -3.64
N ALA A 557 -18.09 18.54 -4.09
CA ALA A 557 -17.13 17.43 -3.93
C ALA A 557 -16.79 17.14 -2.46
N LEU A 558 -16.60 18.19 -1.63
CA LEU A 558 -16.41 18.10 -0.18
C LEU A 558 -17.71 17.77 0.58
N SER A 559 -18.88 17.90 -0.04
CA SER A 559 -20.16 17.49 0.55
C SER A 559 -20.45 16.01 0.32
N LYS A 560 -19.86 15.42 -0.73
CA LYS A 560 -19.91 13.99 -1.07
C LYS A 560 -18.96 13.13 -0.22
N THR A 561 -18.09 13.74 0.58
CA THR A 561 -17.34 12.98 1.57
C THR A 561 -18.28 12.54 2.70
N PRO A 562 -18.15 11.29 3.18
CA PRO A 562 -19.03 10.74 4.21
C PRO A 562 -18.94 11.48 5.56
N PHE A 563 -17.93 12.33 5.75
CA PHE A 563 -17.68 13.03 7.00
C PHE A 563 -17.55 14.55 6.82
N GLY A 564 -18.07 15.31 7.78
CA GLY A 564 -17.92 16.78 7.88
C GLY A 564 -17.59 17.24 9.30
N ILE A 565 -17.19 18.50 9.46
CA ILE A 565 -17.00 19.15 10.77
C ILE A 565 -18.09 20.17 11.03
N TYR A 566 -18.48 20.28 12.29
CA TYR A 566 -19.22 21.42 12.80
C TYR A 566 -18.54 21.99 14.05
N ILE A 567 -18.27 23.30 14.05
CA ILE A 567 -17.77 24.01 15.23
C ILE A 567 -18.98 24.48 16.05
N VAL A 568 -19.05 24.03 17.29
CA VAL A 568 -20.14 24.34 18.21
C VAL A 568 -20.16 25.82 18.55
N LYS A 569 -21.28 26.49 18.31
CA LYS A 569 -21.47 27.89 18.72
C LYS A 569 -22.08 27.96 20.11
N LYS A 570 -21.87 29.07 20.80
CA LYS A 570 -22.51 29.32 22.11
C LYS A 570 -24.04 29.17 21.99
N GLY A 571 -24.61 28.25 22.77
CA GLY A 571 -26.05 27.95 22.77
C GLY A 571 -26.48 26.83 21.81
N ASP A 572 -25.58 26.26 21.02
CA ASP A 572 -25.89 25.05 20.26
C ASP A 572 -26.15 23.86 21.20
N THR A 573 -27.00 22.94 20.76
CA THR A 573 -27.19 21.62 21.38
C THR A 573 -27.03 20.55 20.32
N LEU A 574 -26.70 19.30 20.69
CA LEU A 574 -26.60 18.22 19.70
C LEU A 574 -27.88 18.05 18.88
N SER A 575 -29.04 18.26 19.50
CA SER A 575 -30.33 18.24 18.82
C SER A 575 -30.51 19.40 17.84
N GLY A 576 -30.10 20.61 18.22
CA GLY A 576 -30.10 21.79 17.35
C GLY A 576 -29.15 21.66 16.18
N ILE A 577 -27.97 21.07 16.39
CA ILE A 577 -26.97 20.78 15.35
C ILE A 577 -27.54 19.72 14.38
N ALA A 578 -28.07 18.61 14.88
CA ALA A 578 -28.69 17.58 14.03
C ALA A 578 -29.91 18.09 13.23
N ALA A 579 -30.64 19.08 13.76
CA ALA A 579 -31.78 19.68 13.08
C ALA A 579 -31.41 20.51 11.85
N LYS A 580 -30.15 20.97 11.74
CA LYS A 580 -29.70 21.77 10.59
C LYS A 580 -29.83 20.95 9.31
N LYS A 581 -30.41 21.56 8.26
CA LYS A 581 -30.64 20.93 6.96
C LYS A 581 -29.35 20.39 6.33
N GLU A 582 -28.23 21.08 6.58
CA GLU A 582 -26.89 20.76 6.09
C GLU A 582 -26.22 19.57 6.82
N ILE A 583 -26.80 19.14 7.94
CA ILE A 583 -26.26 18.06 8.80
C ILE A 583 -27.12 16.81 8.62
N TYR A 584 -28.32 16.78 9.21
CA TYR A 584 -29.27 15.68 9.08
C TYR A 584 -30.70 16.13 8.81
N GLY A 585 -31.00 17.42 9.00
CA GLY A 585 -32.34 17.99 8.86
C GLY A 585 -33.36 17.51 9.89
N LYS A 586 -32.95 16.74 10.91
CA LYS A 586 -33.84 16.22 11.95
C LYS A 586 -33.15 16.19 13.30
N ALA A 587 -33.72 16.89 14.29
CA ALA A 587 -33.26 16.87 15.68
C ALA A 587 -33.16 15.44 16.24
N SER A 588 -34.04 14.52 15.78
CA SER A 588 -34.06 13.12 16.20
C SER A 588 -32.85 12.29 15.77
N MET A 589 -31.88 12.88 15.07
CA MET A 589 -30.64 12.23 14.65
C MET A 589 -29.44 12.62 15.51
N TRP A 590 -29.64 13.42 16.56
CA TRP A 590 -28.58 13.77 17.52
C TRP A 590 -27.82 12.58 18.11
N PRO A 591 -28.42 11.37 18.31
CA PRO A 591 -27.64 10.24 18.78
C PRO A 591 -26.52 9.88 17.80
N LEU A 592 -26.69 10.05 16.49
CA LEU A 592 -25.59 9.80 15.55
C LEU A 592 -24.42 10.75 15.79
N LEU A 593 -24.68 12.04 16.03
CA LEU A 593 -23.61 12.99 16.39
C LEU A 593 -22.91 12.57 17.67
N TYR A 594 -23.67 12.12 18.68
CA TYR A 594 -23.06 11.65 19.92
C TYR A 594 -22.16 10.43 19.69
N LYS A 595 -22.47 9.56 18.73
CA LYS A 595 -21.78 8.27 18.51
C LYS A 595 -20.34 8.48 18.15
N TYR A 596 -20.14 9.39 17.22
CA TYR A 596 -18.86 9.66 16.63
C TYR A 596 -18.05 10.66 17.46
N ASN A 597 -18.61 11.15 18.57
CA ASN A 597 -18.00 12.19 19.41
C ASN A 597 -18.06 11.89 20.91
N PHE A 598 -18.49 10.69 21.34
CA PHE A 598 -18.78 10.40 22.74
C PHE A 598 -17.56 10.54 23.66
N LEU A 599 -16.36 10.25 23.15
CA LEU A 599 -15.09 10.41 23.87
C LEU A 599 -14.83 11.87 24.31
N TYR A 600 -15.44 12.83 23.62
CA TYR A 600 -15.19 14.25 23.80
C TYR A 600 -16.41 14.98 24.33
N ILE A 601 -17.60 14.43 24.12
CA ILE A 601 -18.85 14.95 24.64
C ILE A 601 -19.21 14.12 25.87
N GLY A 602 -18.76 14.59 27.03
CA GLY A 602 -19.02 13.91 28.31
C GLY A 602 -20.51 13.76 28.64
N SER A 603 -21.39 14.60 28.08
CA SER A 603 -22.84 14.46 28.25
C SER A 603 -23.60 14.98 27.02
N PRO A 604 -24.61 14.26 26.50
CA PRO A 604 -25.36 14.70 25.32
C PRO A 604 -26.04 16.06 25.43
N ASP A 605 -26.32 16.49 26.66
CA ASP A 605 -26.99 17.75 26.99
C ASP A 605 -26.03 18.91 27.22
N HIS A 606 -24.73 18.62 27.30
CA HIS A 606 -23.70 19.61 27.53
C HIS A 606 -22.62 19.47 26.46
N ILE A 607 -22.63 20.42 25.51
CA ILE A 607 -21.55 20.59 24.54
C ILE A 607 -20.87 21.93 24.80
N GLU A 608 -19.54 21.92 24.87
CA GLU A 608 -18.76 23.13 25.08
C GLU A 608 -18.76 23.99 23.79
N PRO A 609 -18.88 25.32 23.90
CA PRO A 609 -18.63 26.22 22.77
C PRO A 609 -17.23 25.97 22.18
N ASP A 610 -17.11 26.18 20.87
CA ASP A 610 -15.89 25.97 20.08
C ASP A 610 -15.42 24.51 20.00
N ALA A 611 -16.17 23.57 20.57
CA ALA A 611 -15.92 22.15 20.38
C ALA A 611 -16.14 21.74 18.91
N THR A 612 -15.23 20.92 18.40
CA THR A 612 -15.29 20.38 17.05
C THR A 612 -16.05 19.06 17.03
N ILE A 613 -17.22 19.05 16.38
CA ILE A 613 -18.08 17.87 16.23
C ILE A 613 -17.91 17.26 14.85
N LEU A 614 -17.61 15.97 14.82
CA LEU A 614 -17.59 15.15 13.61
C LEU A 614 -19.03 14.79 13.20
N ILE A 615 -19.39 15.07 11.96
CA ILE A 615 -20.67 14.73 11.34
C ILE A 615 -20.46 13.59 10.37
N ARG A 616 -21.21 12.50 10.51
CA ARG A 616 -21.20 11.38 9.56
C ARG A 616 -22.44 11.40 8.67
N ARG A 617 -22.33 11.75 7.39
CA ARG A 617 -23.48 11.91 6.46
C ARG A 617 -23.95 10.61 5.82
N ASP A 618 -23.10 9.59 5.76
CA ASP A 618 -23.37 8.27 5.15
C ASP A 618 -23.98 7.24 6.12
N ALA A 619 -24.66 7.69 7.18
CA ALA A 619 -25.25 6.78 8.16
C ALA A 619 -26.24 5.80 7.51
N SER A 620 -26.09 4.51 7.81
CA SER A 620 -26.93 3.46 7.21
C SER A 620 -28.41 3.63 7.61
N ALA A 621 -29.33 3.11 6.80
CA ALA A 621 -30.76 3.16 7.11
C ALA A 621 -31.10 2.53 8.48
N LYS A 622 -30.34 1.50 8.87
CA LYS A 622 -30.44 0.85 10.20
C LYS A 622 -30.03 1.81 11.31
N GLU A 623 -28.88 2.46 11.19
CA GLU A 623 -28.40 3.45 12.17
C GLU A 623 -29.33 4.66 12.30
N ILE A 624 -29.89 5.14 11.18
CA ILE A 624 -30.87 6.23 11.18
C ILE A 624 -32.14 5.80 11.93
N LYS A 625 -32.63 4.58 11.69
CA LYS A 625 -33.82 4.03 12.39
C LYS A 625 -33.54 3.87 13.87
N ASP A 626 -32.36 3.37 14.23
CA ASP A 626 -31.94 3.18 15.61
C ASP A 626 -31.77 4.50 16.34
N ALA A 627 -31.13 5.51 15.73
CA ALA A 627 -31.01 6.85 16.29
C ALA A 627 -32.38 7.51 16.54
N ARG A 628 -33.34 7.35 15.61
CA ARG A 628 -34.72 7.82 15.80
C ARG A 628 -35.42 7.08 16.92
N ARG A 629 -35.30 5.74 16.98
CA ARG A 629 -35.88 4.92 18.06
C ARG A 629 -35.31 5.33 19.42
N LYS A 630 -34.01 5.53 19.50
CA LYS A 630 -33.29 5.93 20.72
C LYS A 630 -33.66 7.34 21.16
N THR A 631 -33.81 8.29 20.23
CA THR A 631 -34.33 9.62 20.56
C THR A 631 -35.74 9.57 21.14
N LYS A 632 -36.63 8.71 20.61
CA LYS A 632 -37.98 8.51 21.17
C LYS A 632 -37.94 7.87 22.56
N LYS A 633 -37.06 6.88 22.77
CA LYS A 633 -36.88 6.21 24.06
C LYS A 633 -36.24 7.09 25.13
N ARG A 634 -35.59 8.20 24.74
CA ARG A 634 -34.86 9.07 25.67
C ARG A 634 -35.76 9.65 26.77
N GLY A 635 -36.98 10.11 26.45
CA GLY A 635 -37.89 10.72 27.45
C GLY A 635 -37.25 11.90 28.23
N LEU A 636 -38.01 12.51 29.15
CA LEU A 636 -37.49 13.54 30.05
C LEU A 636 -36.53 12.89 31.06
N TRP A 637 -35.21 12.95 30.80
CA TRP A 637 -34.20 12.55 31.77
C TRP A 637 -34.27 13.42 33.02
N LYS A 638 -34.83 12.87 34.11
CA LYS A 638 -34.67 13.42 35.46
C LYS A 638 -33.45 12.78 36.13
N GLY A 639 -32.27 13.34 35.88
CA GLY A 639 -31.31 13.60 36.97
C GLY A 639 -30.17 12.62 37.31
N GLU A 640 -30.01 11.45 36.70
CA GLU A 640 -28.93 10.52 37.14
C GLU A 640 -27.92 10.16 36.04
N LYS A 641 -26.64 10.55 36.25
CA LYS A 641 -25.50 10.29 35.34
C LYS A 641 -25.28 8.80 35.03
N LYS A 642 -25.67 7.90 35.93
CA LYS A 642 -25.51 6.44 35.77
C LYS A 642 -26.36 5.89 34.63
N HIS A 643 -27.62 6.33 34.52
CA HIS A 643 -28.53 5.93 33.45
C HIS A 643 -28.07 6.39 32.07
N ILE A 644 -27.35 7.52 32.00
CA ILE A 644 -26.78 8.03 30.75
C ILE A 644 -25.66 7.10 30.27
N LYS A 645 -24.74 6.70 31.16
CA LYS A 645 -23.62 5.81 30.81
C LYS A 645 -24.10 4.42 30.38
N ASP A 646 -25.04 3.83 31.10
CA ASP A 646 -25.59 2.50 30.77
C ASP A 646 -26.35 2.52 29.44
N TRP A 647 -27.07 3.60 29.17
CA TRP A 647 -27.75 3.81 27.89
C TRP A 647 -26.79 4.02 26.72
N ILE A 648 -25.63 4.66 26.96
CA ILE A 648 -24.55 4.80 25.98
C ILE A 648 -23.85 3.46 25.72
N LEU A 649 -23.61 2.66 26.75
CA LEU A 649 -23.00 1.33 26.61
C LEU A 649 -23.92 0.34 25.89
N ASP A 650 -25.24 0.39 26.10
CA ASP A 650 -26.26 -0.35 25.32
C ASP A 650 -26.35 0.07 23.84
N TRP A 651 -25.52 1.01 23.43
CA TRP A 651 -25.48 1.49 22.05
C TRP A 651 -24.16 1.29 21.34
N LEU A 652 -23.07 1.18 22.09
CA LEU A 652 -21.77 0.79 21.55
C LEU A 652 -21.70 -0.73 21.31
N LYS A 653 -22.47 -1.52 22.07
CA LYS A 653 -22.79 -2.93 21.77
C LYS A 653 -23.77 -3.04 20.60
#